data_AF-A5GD39-F1
#
_entry.id   AF-A5GD39-F1
#
_cell.length_a   1.000
_cell.length_b   1.000
_cell.length_c   1.000
_cell.angle_alpha   90.00
_cell.angle_beta   90.00
_cell.angle_gamma   90.00
#
_symmetry.space_group_name_H-M   'P 1'
#
loop_
_entity.id
_entity.type
_entity.pdbx_description
1 polymer ?
#
loop_
_entity_poly.entity_id
_entity_poly.type
_entity_poly.pdbx_seq_one_letter_code
_entity_poly.pdbx_strand_id
1 'polypeptide(L)'
;MDELHLGDNEILFGADKTEGIVAAELAGRFIRLFIRRKNGVFFRDDPFHPFILVEQPALLAGFPGGHTIKSLTGSGEYKYMAEFGSWRDCMAARDFLAKKSGKTPSSRDVPYLYLSDPVHQHLLKSGKTLFKGTDFTSIGRLALDIETYCAEGFEFSNPQREEDRIISIAVMDENGYAEVLNGHDMTEATMLERLSEIIRERDPDVIEGHNIFRFDLEYIRVRAERHRVGLCWGRDGSEPRVHPSRFSIAERTIDYPRWDIFGRHIIDTYFLLLIYDISAREMESYGLKAAARHFGLAAPDRVYIEGNQISRRFDTDPDSLARYNLDDVRETLALSRLLSHSYFLQTSMFPYSYQNCLIRGNATKINALFLREYLRQGVAIPKSGAGGSFEGGYTDVLEYGVVGPIVHCDVASLYPSILISYQLTPAHDSLSLFLPLLKELREFRLTAKRLARTGADPFRRDYYQALQQAFKVLINSFYGYLGSPLHNFSDVALAAEVTRLGRETIKTMLAWLLERGAQPVEVDTDGIYFIPPSVVATAEKEELLVRELSQSLPGGIEVELDGRYRAMFSYKIKNYALLGYDGKMTVKGSGLRSRGIEKYLRAFMEEIIRLLLAGEGAKVEAVYRDYTQKLRDHEFGISWLAKSETLGESLAVYREKVRAGKRNPAAAYEIATKSPREFRAGDQISYYISGRRKGVTAYENCRPIADYDPAHPDENTDYYMDKLKQLHKKFARFLPGEKLLFD
;
A
#
# COMPACT_ATOMS: atom_id res chain seq x y z
N MET A 1 -22.06 6.58 17.38
CA MET A 1 -21.90 6.44 15.92
C MET A 1 -22.77 7.42 15.15
N ASP A 2 -23.63 8.19 15.83
CA ASP A 2 -24.73 8.96 15.22
C ASP A 2 -24.34 10.27 14.51
N GLU A 3 -23.06 10.64 14.41
CA GLU A 3 -22.67 11.91 13.74
C GLU A 3 -22.20 11.75 12.28
N LEU A 4 -21.96 10.52 11.80
CA LEU A 4 -21.64 10.25 10.39
C LEU A 4 -22.83 9.54 9.72
N HIS A 5 -23.87 10.30 9.39
CA HIS A 5 -24.96 9.80 8.55
C HIS A 5 -24.47 9.62 7.12
N LEU A 6 -23.98 8.42 6.83
CA LEU A 6 -23.57 7.99 5.50
C LEU A 6 -24.66 7.20 4.76
N GLY A 7 -25.70 6.70 5.45
CA GLY A 7 -26.60 5.66 4.90
C GLY A 7 -27.56 6.06 3.77
N ASP A 8 -27.72 7.35 3.46
CA ASP A 8 -28.83 7.81 2.61
C ASP A 8 -28.48 8.02 1.14
N ASN A 9 -27.19 8.10 0.78
CA ASN A 9 -26.81 8.31 -0.61
C ASN A 9 -26.71 7.02 -1.42
N GLU A 10 -27.70 6.83 -2.28
CA GLU A 10 -27.81 5.62 -3.11
C GLU A 10 -26.71 5.50 -4.17
N ILE A 11 -26.13 6.60 -4.62
CA ILE A 11 -25.02 6.58 -5.59
C ILE A 11 -23.76 6.06 -4.91
N LEU A 12 -23.48 6.51 -3.68
CA LEU A 12 -22.29 6.12 -2.95
C LEU A 12 -22.42 4.74 -2.30
N PHE A 13 -23.56 4.40 -1.69
CA PHE A 13 -23.75 3.13 -0.96
C PHE A 13 -24.47 2.05 -1.76
N GLY A 14 -24.94 2.38 -2.95
CA GLY A 14 -25.80 1.50 -3.75
C GLY A 14 -27.26 1.57 -3.31
N ALA A 15 -28.16 1.49 -4.30
CA ALA A 15 -29.60 1.67 -4.12
C ALA A 15 -30.29 0.55 -3.32
N ASP A 16 -29.69 -0.65 -3.25
CA ASP A 16 -30.28 -1.76 -2.50
C ASP A 16 -30.02 -1.59 -1.00
N LYS A 17 -31.07 -1.65 -0.18
CA LYS A 17 -31.01 -1.39 1.27
C LYS A 17 -30.69 -2.64 2.11
N THR A 18 -30.32 -3.78 1.51
CA THR A 18 -30.02 -5.00 2.27
C THR A 18 -28.82 -4.78 3.18
N GLU A 19 -29.02 -4.95 4.49
CA GLU A 19 -27.99 -4.80 5.51
C GLU A 19 -27.45 -6.14 6.01
N GLY A 20 -26.24 -6.11 6.56
CA GLY A 20 -25.60 -7.25 7.22
C GLY A 20 -24.91 -8.23 6.27
N ILE A 21 -24.81 -7.92 4.97
CA ILE A 21 -24.10 -8.78 4.01
C ILE A 21 -22.60 -8.77 4.37
N VAL A 22 -22.06 -9.91 4.81
CA VAL A 22 -20.65 -10.03 5.22
C VAL A 22 -19.77 -10.71 4.16
N ALA A 23 -20.38 -11.48 3.24
CA ALA A 23 -19.70 -12.07 2.10
C ALA A 23 -20.70 -12.37 0.97
N ALA A 24 -20.19 -12.57 -0.25
CA ALA A 24 -20.97 -12.96 -1.41
C ALA A 24 -20.15 -13.89 -2.30
N GLU A 25 -20.74 -14.98 -2.76
CA GLU A 25 -20.04 -16.04 -3.51
C GLU A 25 -20.85 -16.53 -4.70
N LEU A 26 -20.18 -16.95 -5.77
CA LEU A 26 -20.84 -17.64 -6.89
C LEU A 26 -21.26 -19.06 -6.46
N ALA A 27 -22.57 -19.34 -6.50
CA ALA A 27 -23.17 -20.61 -6.17
C ALA A 27 -24.00 -21.12 -7.36
N GLY A 28 -23.33 -21.72 -8.35
CA GLY A 28 -23.98 -22.22 -9.57
C GLY A 28 -24.55 -21.08 -10.44
N ARG A 29 -25.88 -20.92 -10.41
CA ARG A 29 -26.63 -19.86 -11.12
C ARG A 29 -27.06 -18.70 -10.21
N PHE A 30 -26.59 -18.70 -8.98
CA PHE A 30 -26.92 -17.71 -7.97
C PHE A 30 -25.66 -17.03 -7.46
N ILE A 31 -25.81 -15.85 -6.87
CA ILE A 31 -24.85 -15.33 -5.90
C ILE A 31 -25.40 -15.60 -4.51
N ARG A 32 -24.70 -16.42 -3.75
CA ARG A 32 -24.99 -16.67 -2.35
C ARG A 32 -24.47 -15.52 -1.50
N LEU A 33 -25.38 -14.79 -0.86
CA LEU A 33 -25.08 -13.75 0.11
C LEU A 33 -25.04 -14.36 1.50
N PHE A 34 -23.98 -14.08 2.25
CA PHE A 34 -23.87 -14.39 3.68
C PHE A 34 -24.26 -13.15 4.47
N ILE A 35 -25.24 -13.28 5.36
CA ILE A 35 -25.85 -12.19 6.10
C ILE A 35 -25.68 -12.45 7.59
N ARG A 36 -24.94 -11.58 8.28
CA ARG A 36 -24.77 -11.62 9.73
C ARG A 36 -25.94 -10.96 10.44
N ARG A 37 -26.44 -11.65 11.46
CA ARG A 37 -27.43 -11.18 12.42
C ARG A 37 -26.91 -11.50 13.83
N LYS A 38 -27.62 -11.03 14.87
CA LYS A 38 -27.25 -11.27 16.28
C LYS A 38 -27.06 -12.76 16.62
N ASN A 39 -27.76 -13.66 15.91
CA ASN A 39 -27.77 -15.10 16.19
C ASN A 39 -26.84 -15.91 15.26
N GLY A 40 -25.94 -15.26 14.51
CA GLY A 40 -25.01 -15.92 13.60
C GLY A 40 -25.15 -15.48 12.14
N VAL A 41 -24.59 -16.28 11.23
CA VAL A 41 -24.60 -16.00 9.78
C VAL A 41 -25.56 -16.92 9.05
N PHE A 42 -26.42 -16.31 8.24
CA PHE A 42 -27.38 -17.00 7.38
C PHE A 42 -27.00 -16.77 5.92
N PHE A 43 -27.48 -17.61 5.02
CA PHE A 43 -27.29 -17.37 3.59
C PHE A 43 -28.61 -17.16 2.85
N ARG A 44 -28.55 -16.38 1.78
CA ARG A 44 -29.63 -16.17 0.81
C ARG A 44 -29.05 -16.22 -0.60
N ASP A 45 -29.68 -16.97 -1.49
CA ASP A 45 -29.25 -17.05 -2.89
C ASP A 45 -30.03 -16.04 -3.74
N ASP A 46 -29.30 -15.06 -4.30
CA ASP A 46 -29.86 -14.10 -5.25
C ASP A 46 -29.68 -14.66 -6.69
N PRO A 47 -30.72 -14.63 -7.55
CA PRO A 47 -30.59 -15.03 -8.95
C PRO A 47 -29.51 -14.23 -9.69
N PHE A 48 -28.59 -14.92 -10.36
CA PHE A 48 -27.47 -14.28 -11.05
C PHE A 48 -27.57 -14.43 -12.57
N HIS A 49 -27.65 -13.29 -13.25
CA HIS A 49 -27.63 -13.20 -14.70
C HIS A 49 -26.36 -12.45 -15.12
N PRO A 50 -25.23 -13.16 -15.28
CA PRO A 50 -23.98 -12.53 -15.71
C PRO A 50 -24.13 -11.88 -17.07
N PHE A 51 -23.34 -10.85 -17.32
CA PHE A 51 -23.46 -10.03 -18.51
C PHE A 51 -22.10 -9.64 -19.11
N ILE A 52 -22.15 -9.27 -20.39
CA ILE A 52 -21.07 -8.61 -21.14
C ILE A 52 -21.69 -7.41 -21.85
N LEU A 53 -21.06 -6.24 -21.75
CA LEU A 53 -21.49 -5.10 -22.56
C LEU A 53 -20.81 -5.17 -23.92
N VAL A 54 -21.56 -4.93 -24.99
CA VAL A 54 -21.07 -5.01 -26.37
C VAL A 54 -21.50 -3.76 -27.13
N GLU A 55 -20.67 -3.33 -28.09
CA GLU A 55 -21.01 -2.18 -28.93
C GLU A 55 -22.19 -2.45 -29.87
N GLN A 56 -22.28 -3.69 -30.37
CA GLN A 56 -23.24 -4.10 -31.37
C GLN A 56 -23.71 -5.54 -31.12
N PRO A 57 -25.01 -5.87 -31.32
CA PRO A 57 -25.51 -7.23 -31.12
C PRO A 57 -24.86 -8.24 -32.07
N ALA A 58 -24.47 -7.80 -33.28
CA ALA A 58 -23.82 -8.62 -34.29
C ALA A 58 -22.50 -9.26 -33.82
N LEU A 59 -21.86 -8.72 -32.77
CA LEU A 59 -20.68 -9.33 -32.16
C LEU A 59 -20.98 -10.72 -31.61
N LEU A 60 -22.19 -11.00 -31.13
CA LEU A 60 -22.59 -12.34 -30.66
C LEU A 60 -23.29 -13.19 -31.74
N ALA A 61 -23.41 -12.70 -32.98
CA ALA A 61 -23.96 -13.50 -34.08
C ALA A 61 -23.14 -14.78 -34.28
N GLY A 62 -23.81 -15.94 -34.23
CA GLY A 62 -23.19 -17.25 -34.33
C GLY A 62 -22.69 -17.84 -32.99
N PHE A 63 -22.86 -17.15 -31.86
CA PHE A 63 -22.57 -17.74 -30.55
C PHE A 63 -23.62 -18.81 -30.20
N PRO A 64 -23.22 -20.06 -29.89
CA PRO A 64 -24.16 -21.15 -29.68
C PRO A 64 -24.87 -21.13 -28.31
N GLY A 65 -24.38 -20.36 -27.35
CA GLY A 65 -24.96 -20.29 -26.00
C GLY A 65 -26.19 -19.38 -25.95
N GLY A 66 -27.19 -19.76 -25.16
CA GLY A 66 -28.39 -18.96 -24.94
C GLY A 66 -28.06 -17.63 -24.25
N HIS A 67 -28.52 -16.53 -24.85
CA HIS A 67 -28.30 -15.18 -24.34
C HIS A 67 -29.45 -14.25 -24.74
N THR A 68 -29.66 -13.19 -23.96
CA THR A 68 -30.57 -12.10 -24.28
C THR A 68 -29.77 -10.82 -24.47
N ILE A 69 -30.23 -9.91 -25.34
CA ILE A 69 -29.55 -8.63 -25.58
C ILE A 69 -30.53 -7.50 -25.30
N LYS A 70 -30.14 -6.58 -24.41
CA LYS A 70 -30.89 -5.37 -24.07
C LYS A 70 -30.13 -4.14 -24.58
N SER A 71 -30.84 -3.21 -25.22
CA SER A 71 -30.28 -1.90 -25.59
C SER A 71 -30.18 -1.00 -24.37
N LEU A 72 -29.09 -0.25 -24.27
CA LEU A 72 -28.86 0.81 -23.32
C LEU A 72 -29.06 2.17 -24.00
N THR A 73 -29.45 3.17 -23.23
CA THR A 73 -29.69 4.55 -23.71
C THR A 73 -28.42 5.41 -23.64
N GLY A 74 -28.41 6.62 -24.20
CA GLY A 74 -27.25 7.52 -24.11
C GLY A 74 -26.17 7.30 -25.17
N SER A 75 -25.05 8.03 -25.04
CA SER A 75 -24.04 8.19 -26.10
C SER A 75 -22.82 7.27 -25.97
N GLY A 76 -22.69 6.50 -24.89
CA GLY A 76 -21.56 5.58 -24.69
C GLY A 76 -21.45 4.52 -25.80
N GLU A 77 -20.24 4.02 -26.03
CA GLU A 77 -19.96 3.05 -27.10
C GLU A 77 -20.48 1.65 -26.78
N TYR A 78 -20.47 1.23 -25.52
CA TYR A 78 -21.05 -0.06 -25.11
C TYR A 78 -22.56 0.06 -24.96
N LYS A 79 -23.27 -0.03 -26.09
CA LYS A 79 -24.70 0.26 -26.24
C LYS A 79 -25.62 -0.90 -25.90
N TYR A 80 -25.11 -2.11 -25.75
CA TYR A 80 -25.93 -3.28 -25.51
C TYR A 80 -25.37 -4.10 -24.35
N MET A 81 -26.28 -4.67 -23.55
CA MET A 81 -25.94 -5.63 -22.51
C MET A 81 -26.43 -7.01 -22.94
N ALA A 82 -25.50 -7.94 -23.12
CA ALA A 82 -25.79 -9.34 -23.35
C ALA A 82 -25.80 -10.08 -22.01
N GLU A 83 -26.92 -10.73 -21.67
CA GLU A 83 -27.07 -11.50 -20.42
C GLU A 83 -27.07 -13.00 -20.70
N PHE A 84 -26.52 -13.77 -19.77
CA PHE A 84 -26.31 -15.20 -19.88
C PHE A 84 -26.94 -15.97 -18.71
N GLY A 85 -27.33 -17.21 -18.95
CA GLY A 85 -27.96 -18.06 -17.93
C GLY A 85 -26.99 -18.67 -16.91
N SER A 86 -25.68 -18.54 -17.10
CA SER A 86 -24.67 -19.02 -16.16
C SER A 86 -23.33 -18.30 -16.35
N TRP A 87 -22.48 -18.34 -15.32
CA TRP A 87 -21.12 -17.80 -15.43
C TRP A 87 -20.28 -18.53 -16.50
N ARG A 88 -20.51 -19.83 -16.66
CA ARG A 88 -19.87 -20.66 -17.69
C ARG A 88 -20.22 -20.16 -19.10
N ASP A 89 -21.48 -19.87 -19.36
CA ASP A 89 -21.93 -19.35 -20.66
C ASP A 89 -21.37 -17.95 -20.94
N CYS A 90 -21.31 -17.10 -19.90
CA CYS A 90 -20.68 -15.78 -19.99
C CYS A 90 -19.18 -15.89 -20.32
N MET A 91 -18.43 -16.79 -19.67
CA MET A 91 -17.03 -17.04 -20.00
C MET A 91 -16.84 -17.56 -21.43
N ALA A 92 -17.71 -18.47 -21.89
CA ALA A 92 -17.68 -18.97 -23.26
C ALA A 92 -17.98 -17.85 -24.28
N ALA A 93 -18.92 -16.96 -23.97
CA ALA A 93 -19.20 -15.78 -24.79
C ALA A 93 -18.01 -14.81 -24.83
N ARG A 94 -17.32 -14.60 -23.70
CA ARG A 94 -16.08 -13.83 -23.64
C ARG A 94 -14.99 -14.42 -24.54
N ASP A 95 -14.82 -15.74 -24.56
CA ASP A 95 -13.83 -16.40 -25.45
C ASP A 95 -14.22 -16.26 -26.92
N PHE A 96 -15.52 -16.43 -27.22
CA PHE A 96 -16.07 -16.25 -28.55
C PHE A 96 -15.84 -14.82 -29.05
N LEU A 97 -16.13 -13.82 -28.23
CA LEU A 97 -15.92 -12.40 -28.53
C LEU A 97 -14.43 -12.10 -28.73
N ALA A 98 -13.55 -12.66 -27.89
CA ALA A 98 -12.11 -12.49 -28.03
C ALA A 98 -11.61 -13.06 -29.37
N LYS A 99 -12.06 -14.27 -29.73
CA LYS A 99 -11.72 -14.91 -31.01
C LYS A 99 -12.25 -14.13 -32.21
N LYS A 100 -13.50 -13.66 -32.14
CA LYS A 100 -14.18 -12.97 -33.24
C LYS A 100 -13.63 -11.56 -33.48
N SER A 101 -13.29 -10.85 -32.41
CA SER A 101 -12.69 -9.51 -32.50
C SER A 101 -11.17 -9.54 -32.71
N GLY A 102 -10.50 -10.66 -32.39
CA GLY A 102 -9.04 -10.74 -32.34
C GLY A 102 -8.42 -9.93 -31.20
N LYS A 103 -9.21 -9.58 -30.17
CA LYS A 103 -8.80 -8.72 -29.05
C LYS A 103 -9.02 -9.44 -27.72
N THR A 104 -8.14 -9.20 -26.75
CA THR A 104 -8.36 -9.69 -25.38
C THR A 104 -9.29 -8.73 -24.63
N PRO A 105 -9.94 -9.16 -23.53
CA PRO A 105 -10.74 -8.26 -22.69
C PRO A 105 -9.99 -7.05 -22.14
N SER A 106 -8.66 -7.10 -22.10
CA SER A 106 -7.77 -6.03 -21.65
C SER A 106 -7.33 -5.07 -22.76
N SER A 107 -7.64 -5.37 -24.03
CA SER A 107 -7.29 -4.49 -25.16
C SER A 107 -8.05 -3.18 -25.05
N ARG A 108 -7.36 -2.05 -25.29
CA ARG A 108 -7.96 -0.72 -25.19
C ARG A 108 -9.11 -0.47 -26.18
N ASP A 109 -9.01 -1.03 -27.38
CA ASP A 109 -10.01 -0.88 -28.45
C ASP A 109 -11.02 -2.03 -28.51
N VAL A 110 -11.05 -2.91 -27.50
CA VAL A 110 -11.95 -4.07 -27.44
C VAL A 110 -13.41 -3.65 -27.65
N PRO A 111 -14.19 -4.35 -28.51
CA PRO A 111 -15.57 -3.95 -28.80
C PRO A 111 -16.59 -4.48 -27.78
N TYR A 112 -16.11 -4.92 -26.62
CA TYR A 112 -16.92 -5.45 -25.52
C TYR A 112 -16.25 -5.19 -24.16
N LEU A 113 -17.03 -4.91 -23.12
CA LEU A 113 -16.56 -4.79 -21.74
C LEU A 113 -16.93 -6.06 -20.96
N TYR A 114 -15.91 -6.81 -20.57
CA TYR A 114 -16.05 -7.99 -19.72
C TYR A 114 -15.48 -7.73 -18.32
N LEU A 115 -16.30 -7.95 -17.30
CA LEU A 115 -15.90 -7.89 -15.91
C LEU A 115 -15.69 -9.33 -15.42
N SER A 116 -14.47 -9.67 -15.01
CA SER A 116 -14.04 -11.05 -14.75
C SER A 116 -14.45 -11.62 -13.38
N ASP A 117 -15.11 -10.82 -12.55
CA ASP A 117 -15.54 -11.22 -11.20
C ASP A 117 -17.08 -11.27 -11.16
N PRO A 118 -17.68 -12.45 -10.97
CA PRO A 118 -19.14 -12.61 -10.95
C PRO A 118 -19.80 -11.90 -9.74
N VAL A 119 -19.10 -11.83 -8.60
CA VAL A 119 -19.59 -11.13 -7.42
C VAL A 119 -19.62 -9.63 -7.69
N HIS A 120 -18.56 -9.08 -8.30
CA HIS A 120 -18.54 -7.69 -8.75
C HIS A 120 -19.67 -7.38 -9.74
N GLN A 121 -19.92 -8.24 -10.74
CA GLN A 121 -21.04 -8.06 -11.66
C GLN A 121 -22.39 -8.01 -10.94
N HIS A 122 -22.60 -8.91 -9.97
CA HIS A 122 -23.83 -8.95 -9.19
C HIS A 122 -24.01 -7.71 -8.32
N LEU A 123 -22.97 -7.26 -7.62
CA LEU A 123 -23.03 -6.07 -6.77
C LEU A 123 -23.27 -4.79 -7.61
N LEU A 124 -22.67 -4.69 -8.80
CA LEU A 124 -22.96 -3.62 -9.76
C LEU A 124 -24.43 -3.61 -10.18
N LYS A 125 -24.96 -4.77 -10.61
CA LYS A 125 -26.31 -4.84 -11.17
C LYS A 125 -27.40 -4.73 -10.12
N SER A 126 -27.19 -5.34 -8.95
CA SER A 126 -28.17 -5.35 -7.86
C SER A 126 -28.15 -4.07 -7.03
N GLY A 127 -27.06 -3.30 -7.06
CA GLY A 127 -26.89 -2.14 -6.17
C GLY A 127 -26.58 -2.51 -4.72
N LYS A 128 -26.30 -3.79 -4.43
CA LYS A 128 -25.90 -4.26 -3.10
C LYS A 128 -24.42 -3.95 -2.84
N THR A 129 -24.08 -3.81 -1.56
CA THR A 129 -22.72 -3.70 -1.04
C THR A 129 -22.60 -4.53 0.23
N LEU A 130 -21.36 -4.83 0.65
CA LEU A 130 -21.13 -5.56 1.90
C LEU A 130 -21.10 -4.58 3.08
N PHE A 131 -21.33 -5.07 4.29
CA PHE A 131 -21.21 -4.35 5.56
C PHE A 131 -22.13 -3.14 5.76
N LYS A 132 -23.10 -2.91 4.87
CA LYS A 132 -24.17 -1.93 5.10
C LYS A 132 -24.90 -2.26 6.40
N GLY A 133 -25.13 -1.25 7.25
CA GLY A 133 -25.76 -1.42 8.57
C GLY A 133 -24.97 -2.27 9.57
N THR A 134 -23.68 -2.53 9.32
CA THR A 134 -22.82 -3.35 10.16
C THR A 134 -21.73 -2.49 10.79
N ASP A 135 -21.43 -2.72 12.07
CA ASP A 135 -20.29 -2.10 12.73
C ASP A 135 -19.04 -2.98 12.61
N PHE A 136 -17.86 -2.37 12.54
CA PHE A 136 -16.61 -3.11 12.39
C PHE A 136 -16.30 -4.04 13.58
N THR A 137 -16.79 -3.73 14.78
CA THR A 137 -16.65 -4.62 15.95
C THR A 137 -17.71 -5.72 15.98
N SER A 138 -18.66 -5.72 15.05
CA SER A 138 -19.76 -6.71 14.99
C SER A 138 -19.53 -7.84 13.98
N ILE A 139 -18.48 -7.74 13.15
CA ILE A 139 -18.03 -8.83 12.28
C ILE A 139 -17.07 -9.74 13.02
N GLY A 140 -17.15 -11.05 12.74
CA GLY A 140 -16.23 -12.03 13.32
C GLY A 140 -14.85 -11.93 12.68
N ARG A 141 -13.79 -11.73 13.47
CA ARG A 141 -12.40 -11.58 13.00
C ARG A 141 -11.48 -12.53 13.76
N LEU A 142 -10.76 -13.37 13.04
CA LEU A 142 -9.81 -14.32 13.64
C LEU A 142 -8.41 -14.03 13.11
N ALA A 143 -7.50 -13.60 13.98
CA ALA A 143 -6.08 -13.56 13.63
C ALA A 143 -5.46 -14.96 13.71
N LEU A 144 -4.54 -15.22 12.79
CA LEU A 144 -3.80 -16.47 12.64
C LEU A 144 -2.33 -16.13 12.39
N ASP A 145 -1.44 -16.83 13.09
CA ASP A 145 0.02 -16.77 12.90
C ASP A 145 0.62 -18.17 13.16
N ILE A 146 1.69 -18.52 12.44
CA ILE A 146 2.41 -19.77 12.63
C ILE A 146 3.88 -19.55 12.92
N GLU A 147 4.46 -20.48 13.70
CA GLU A 147 5.89 -20.61 13.84
C GLU A 147 6.37 -21.93 13.26
N THR A 148 7.53 -21.87 12.61
CA THR A 148 8.08 -22.99 11.82
C THR A 148 9.47 -23.34 12.30
N TYR A 149 9.79 -24.62 12.36
CA TYR A 149 11.15 -25.06 12.57
C TYR A 149 11.99 -24.70 11.33
N CYS A 150 13.23 -24.30 11.55
CA CYS A 150 14.22 -24.14 10.49
C CYS A 150 15.38 -25.10 10.76
N ALA A 151 15.62 -26.02 9.83
CA ALA A 151 16.71 -26.98 9.94
C ALA A 151 18.08 -26.30 9.96
N GLU A 152 19.04 -26.95 10.61
CA GLU A 152 20.41 -26.47 10.75
C GLU A 152 21.06 -26.19 9.39
N GLY A 153 21.83 -25.10 9.30
CA GLY A 153 22.49 -24.66 8.06
C GLY A 153 21.65 -23.78 7.14
N PHE A 154 20.42 -23.42 7.55
CA PHE A 154 19.54 -22.53 6.78
C PHE A 154 19.13 -21.29 7.58
N GLU A 155 18.98 -20.17 6.88
CA GLU A 155 18.59 -18.88 7.47
C GLU A 155 17.06 -18.69 7.54
N PHE A 156 16.30 -19.43 6.72
CA PHE A 156 14.85 -19.32 6.59
C PHE A 156 14.24 -20.71 6.41
N SER A 157 13.06 -20.92 6.99
CA SER A 157 12.28 -22.15 6.85
C SER A 157 11.65 -22.27 5.44
N ASN A 158 11.38 -23.51 5.03
CA ASN A 158 10.81 -23.86 3.74
C ASN A 158 9.84 -25.04 3.92
N PRO A 159 8.55 -24.86 3.59
CA PRO A 159 7.53 -25.88 3.89
C PRO A 159 7.72 -27.20 3.12
N GLN A 160 8.51 -27.19 2.05
CA GLN A 160 8.83 -28.38 1.27
C GLN A 160 9.88 -29.27 1.95
N ARG A 161 10.65 -28.74 2.90
CA ARG A 161 11.63 -29.52 3.69
C ARG A 161 10.90 -30.27 4.79
N GLU A 162 11.35 -31.49 5.08
CA GLU A 162 10.65 -32.37 6.02
C GLU A 162 10.75 -31.87 7.45
N GLU A 163 11.97 -31.49 7.82
CA GLU A 163 12.41 -31.01 9.13
C GLU A 163 11.78 -29.67 9.50
N ASP A 164 11.49 -28.83 8.50
CA ASP A 164 10.91 -27.51 8.69
C ASP A 164 9.38 -27.58 8.87
N ARG A 165 8.95 -28.32 9.90
CA ARG A 165 7.54 -28.47 10.26
C ARG A 165 6.98 -27.20 10.90
N ILE A 166 5.67 -27.03 10.83
CA ILE A 166 4.93 -26.11 11.70
C ILE A 166 5.04 -26.64 13.13
N ILE A 167 5.50 -25.77 14.03
CA ILE A 167 5.77 -26.11 15.44
C ILE A 167 4.86 -25.35 16.40
N SER A 168 4.23 -24.27 15.95
CA SER A 168 3.18 -23.59 16.70
C SER A 168 2.19 -22.93 15.76
N ILE A 169 0.90 -22.94 16.13
CA ILE A 169 -0.17 -22.19 15.46
C ILE A 169 -0.89 -21.39 16.54
N ALA A 170 -0.91 -20.07 16.45
CA ALA A 170 -1.68 -19.23 17.34
C ALA A 170 -2.91 -18.68 16.61
N VAL A 171 -4.01 -18.58 17.33
CA VAL A 171 -5.24 -17.94 16.87
C VAL A 171 -5.84 -17.09 17.98
N MET A 172 -6.40 -15.94 17.61
CA MET A 172 -7.12 -15.06 18.52
C MET A 172 -8.28 -14.38 17.81
N ASP A 173 -9.43 -14.23 18.47
CA ASP A 173 -10.54 -13.44 17.94
C ASP A 173 -10.77 -12.11 18.68
N GLU A 174 -11.62 -11.25 18.11
CA GLU A 174 -11.92 -9.94 18.69
C GLU A 174 -12.72 -9.99 20.00
N ASN A 175 -13.29 -11.15 20.35
CA ASN A 175 -14.12 -11.39 21.53
C ASN A 175 -13.31 -11.99 22.69
N GLY A 176 -12.01 -12.15 22.53
CA GLY A 176 -11.08 -12.59 23.58
C GLY A 176 -10.83 -14.10 23.62
N TYR A 177 -11.32 -14.87 22.64
CA TYR A 177 -10.87 -16.25 22.49
C TYR A 177 -9.42 -16.26 21.98
N ALA A 178 -8.61 -17.14 22.54
CA ALA A 178 -7.22 -17.33 22.19
C ALA A 178 -6.82 -18.80 22.41
N GLU A 179 -6.12 -19.39 21.44
CA GLU A 179 -5.60 -20.75 21.53
C GLU A 179 -4.24 -20.82 20.83
N VAL A 180 -3.29 -21.56 21.42
CA VAL A 180 -1.98 -21.86 20.82
C VAL A 180 -1.85 -23.37 20.73
N LEU A 181 -1.75 -23.87 19.50
CA LEU A 181 -1.48 -25.27 19.20
C LEU A 181 0.03 -25.47 19.21
N ASN A 182 0.52 -26.44 20.00
CA ASN A 182 1.94 -26.64 20.25
C ASN A 182 2.42 -27.99 19.70
N GLY A 183 3.48 -27.97 18.89
CA GLY A 183 4.08 -29.17 18.28
C GLY A 183 4.79 -30.13 19.24
N HIS A 184 4.85 -29.81 20.54
CA HIS A 184 5.22 -30.76 21.61
C HIS A 184 4.03 -31.60 22.08
N ASP A 185 2.84 -31.00 22.13
CA ASP A 185 1.63 -31.64 22.67
C ASP A 185 0.86 -32.41 21.60
N MET A 186 1.03 -32.01 20.34
CA MET A 186 0.29 -32.57 19.21
C MET A 186 1.14 -32.68 17.96
N THR A 187 0.79 -33.67 17.11
CA THR A 187 1.42 -33.81 15.80
C THR A 187 1.05 -32.63 14.90
N GLU A 188 1.89 -32.34 13.91
CA GLU A 188 1.61 -31.28 12.93
C GLU A 188 0.26 -31.49 12.21
N ALA A 189 -0.08 -32.74 11.86
CA ALA A 189 -1.38 -33.06 11.27
C ALA A 189 -2.54 -32.69 12.21
N THR A 190 -2.43 -33.06 13.49
CA THR A 190 -3.44 -32.75 14.52
C THR A 190 -3.58 -31.24 14.73
N MET A 191 -2.49 -30.47 14.68
CA MET A 191 -2.56 -29.00 14.76
C MET A 191 -3.33 -28.41 13.57
N LEU A 192 -3.11 -28.93 12.36
CA LEU A 192 -3.79 -28.46 11.14
C LEU A 192 -5.28 -28.83 11.13
N GLU A 193 -5.63 -30.02 11.62
CA GLU A 193 -7.02 -30.45 11.82
C GLU A 193 -7.71 -29.55 12.85
N ARG A 194 -7.09 -29.33 14.01
CA ARG A 194 -7.62 -28.47 15.07
C ARG A 194 -7.78 -27.02 14.60
N LEU A 195 -6.84 -26.48 13.83
CA LEU A 195 -7.01 -25.15 13.21
C LEU A 195 -8.28 -25.07 12.35
N SER A 196 -8.54 -26.11 11.55
CA SER A 196 -9.74 -26.18 10.70
C SER A 196 -11.03 -26.33 11.52
N GLU A 197 -10.98 -27.00 12.67
CA GLU A 197 -12.08 -27.02 13.65
C GLU A 197 -12.34 -25.64 14.24
N ILE A 198 -11.29 -24.96 14.72
CA ILE A 198 -11.42 -23.62 15.32
C ILE A 198 -12.05 -22.64 14.32
N ILE A 199 -11.61 -22.62 13.07
CA ILE A 199 -12.20 -21.73 12.05
C ILE A 199 -13.70 -22.01 11.84
N ARG A 200 -14.13 -23.27 11.91
CA ARG A 200 -15.56 -23.63 11.79
C ARG A 200 -16.34 -23.28 13.06
N GLU A 201 -15.78 -23.53 14.23
CA GLU A 201 -16.40 -23.25 15.54
C GLU A 201 -16.57 -21.75 15.79
N ARG A 202 -15.54 -20.95 15.47
CA ARG A 202 -15.55 -19.49 15.65
C ARG A 202 -16.30 -18.75 14.55
N ASP A 203 -16.50 -19.38 13.39
CA ASP A 203 -17.16 -18.83 12.19
C ASP A 203 -16.79 -17.35 11.88
N PRO A 204 -15.50 -17.02 11.71
CA PRO A 204 -15.09 -15.64 11.42
C PRO A 204 -15.51 -15.20 10.02
N ASP A 205 -15.96 -13.96 9.87
CA ASP A 205 -16.13 -13.36 8.54
C ASP A 205 -14.79 -13.02 7.90
N VAL A 206 -13.79 -12.70 8.72
CA VAL A 206 -12.47 -12.26 8.30
C VAL A 206 -11.39 -13.04 9.03
N ILE A 207 -10.47 -13.64 8.28
CA ILE A 207 -9.22 -14.18 8.81
C ILE A 207 -8.13 -13.14 8.58
N GLU A 208 -7.36 -12.83 9.61
CA GLU A 208 -6.36 -11.78 9.61
C GLU A 208 -4.97 -12.37 9.90
N GLY A 209 -3.93 -11.79 9.32
CA GLY A 209 -2.55 -12.23 9.56
C GLY A 209 -1.55 -11.17 9.11
N HIS A 210 -0.25 -11.43 9.26
CA HIS A 210 0.81 -10.52 8.84
C HIS A 210 1.75 -11.17 7.84
N ASN A 211 1.71 -10.70 6.58
CA ASN A 211 2.32 -11.38 5.43
C ASN A 211 1.73 -12.80 5.19
N ILE A 212 0.48 -12.98 5.63
CA ILE A 212 -0.24 -14.25 5.72
C ILE A 212 -0.37 -14.96 4.37
N PHE A 213 -0.53 -14.21 3.28
CA PHE A 213 -0.66 -14.80 1.94
C PHE A 213 0.67 -15.40 1.45
N ARG A 214 1.80 -14.80 1.80
CA ARG A 214 3.11 -15.19 1.24
C ARG A 214 3.89 -16.12 2.15
N PHE A 215 3.43 -16.31 3.38
CA PHE A 215 4.06 -17.18 4.36
C PHE A 215 3.05 -18.17 4.93
N ASP A 216 2.25 -17.79 5.91
CA ASP A 216 1.44 -18.69 6.75
C ASP A 216 0.54 -19.61 5.94
N LEU A 217 -0.28 -19.05 5.04
CA LEU A 217 -1.23 -19.83 4.26
C LEU A 217 -0.53 -20.80 3.31
N GLU A 218 0.55 -20.39 2.66
CA GLU A 218 1.31 -21.27 1.78
C GLU A 218 2.04 -22.36 2.55
N TYR A 219 2.55 -22.04 3.73
CA TYR A 219 3.16 -23.02 4.62
C TYR A 219 2.12 -24.06 5.05
N ILE A 220 0.97 -23.61 5.55
CA ILE A 220 -0.16 -24.45 5.93
C ILE A 220 -0.61 -25.33 4.77
N ARG A 221 -0.76 -24.79 3.56
CA ARG A 221 -1.19 -25.57 2.37
C ARG A 221 -0.24 -26.69 2.05
N VAL A 222 1.06 -26.40 1.97
CA VAL A 222 2.07 -27.40 1.62
C VAL A 222 2.18 -28.48 2.71
N ARG A 223 2.11 -28.10 3.99
CA ARG A 223 2.16 -29.06 5.09
C ARG A 223 0.88 -29.87 5.23
N ALA A 224 -0.29 -29.28 5.00
CA ALA A 224 -1.57 -29.98 4.96
C ALA A 224 -1.61 -31.02 3.82
N GLU A 225 -1.12 -30.65 2.63
CA GLU A 225 -0.99 -31.58 1.50
C GLU A 225 -0.06 -32.77 1.84
N ARG A 226 1.09 -32.49 2.46
CA ARG A 226 2.04 -33.51 2.93
C ARG A 226 1.40 -34.50 3.92
N HIS A 227 0.58 -33.98 4.85
CA HIS A 227 -0.12 -34.79 5.86
C HIS A 227 -1.48 -35.34 5.43
N ARG A 228 -1.93 -35.02 4.20
CA ARG A 228 -3.26 -35.37 3.67
C ARG A 228 -4.41 -34.85 4.54
N VAL A 229 -4.24 -33.67 5.13
CA VAL A 229 -5.26 -32.96 5.91
C VAL A 229 -6.03 -32.01 4.98
N GLY A 230 -7.35 -32.15 4.93
CA GLY A 230 -8.22 -31.26 4.16
C GLY A 230 -8.51 -29.96 4.91
N LEU A 231 -8.22 -28.81 4.30
CA LEU A 231 -8.43 -27.48 4.89
C LEU A 231 -9.88 -27.00 4.67
N CYS A 232 -10.86 -27.64 5.32
CA CYS A 232 -12.30 -27.38 5.11
C CYS A 232 -12.78 -26.05 5.74
N TRP A 233 -12.25 -24.92 5.26
CA TRP A 233 -12.45 -23.59 5.86
C TRP A 233 -13.66 -22.84 5.31
N GLY A 234 -14.17 -23.22 4.14
CA GLY A 234 -15.38 -22.66 3.56
C GLY A 234 -16.60 -22.87 4.47
N ARG A 235 -17.54 -21.93 4.46
CA ARG A 235 -18.81 -22.06 5.21
C ARG A 235 -19.69 -23.22 4.71
N ASP A 236 -19.44 -23.69 3.50
CA ASP A 236 -20.03 -24.89 2.91
C ASP A 236 -19.18 -26.16 3.13
N GLY A 237 -18.08 -26.06 3.88
CA GLY A 237 -17.10 -27.13 4.08
C GLY A 237 -16.08 -27.29 2.95
N SER A 238 -16.12 -26.44 1.91
CA SER A 238 -15.14 -26.48 0.82
C SER A 238 -13.74 -26.04 1.25
N GLU A 239 -12.73 -26.55 0.54
CA GLU A 239 -11.36 -26.06 0.67
C GLU A 239 -11.17 -24.70 -0.01
N PRO A 240 -10.27 -23.84 0.51
CA PRO A 240 -9.91 -22.57 -0.11
C PRO A 240 -9.45 -22.74 -1.56
N ARG A 241 -9.88 -21.84 -2.43
CA ARG A 241 -9.36 -21.76 -3.80
C ARG A 241 -8.11 -20.89 -3.80
N VAL A 242 -7.01 -21.43 -4.31
CA VAL A 242 -5.72 -20.74 -4.39
C VAL A 242 -5.35 -20.46 -5.84
N HIS A 243 -5.03 -19.20 -6.15
CA HIS A 243 -4.60 -18.81 -7.48
C HIS A 243 -3.60 -17.63 -7.43
N PRO A 244 -2.72 -17.47 -8.42
CA PRO A 244 -1.79 -16.36 -8.45
C PRO A 244 -2.55 -15.02 -8.54
N SER A 245 -2.04 -14.02 -7.83
CA SER A 245 -2.53 -12.66 -7.82
C SER A 245 -1.37 -11.68 -7.66
N ARG A 246 -1.67 -10.41 -7.92
CA ARG A 246 -0.72 -9.32 -7.86
C ARG A 246 -1.32 -8.13 -7.14
N PHE A 247 -0.55 -7.55 -6.24
CA PHE A 247 -0.86 -6.31 -5.56
C PHE A 247 0.18 -5.26 -5.96
N SER A 248 -0.26 -4.19 -6.62
CA SER A 248 0.60 -3.10 -7.05
C SER A 248 0.29 -1.85 -6.23
N ILE A 249 1.34 -1.26 -5.66
CA ILE A 249 1.23 -0.12 -4.76
C ILE A 249 2.43 0.82 -4.93
N ALA A 250 2.17 2.06 -5.33
CA ALA A 250 3.19 2.99 -5.82
C ALA A 250 4.10 2.32 -6.87
N GLU A 251 5.42 2.36 -6.71
CA GLU A 251 6.39 1.67 -7.58
C GLU A 251 6.56 0.17 -7.28
N ARG A 252 5.91 -0.37 -6.24
CA ARG A 252 6.06 -1.76 -5.82
C ARG A 252 5.00 -2.64 -6.44
N THR A 253 5.41 -3.83 -6.82
CA THR A 253 4.50 -4.89 -7.27
C THR A 253 4.85 -6.16 -6.51
N ILE A 254 3.84 -6.73 -5.86
CA ILE A 254 3.97 -7.89 -4.99
C ILE A 254 3.10 -8.98 -5.60
N ASP A 255 3.74 -10.04 -6.06
CA ASP A 255 3.05 -11.27 -6.45
C ASP A 255 2.78 -12.09 -5.19
N TYR A 256 1.57 -12.63 -5.08
CA TYR A 256 1.14 -13.44 -3.93
C TYR A 256 0.11 -14.48 -4.38
N PRO A 257 0.05 -15.65 -3.72
CA PRO A 257 -1.04 -16.58 -3.93
C PRO A 257 -2.26 -16.05 -3.20
N ARG A 258 -3.31 -15.75 -3.95
CA ARG A 258 -4.59 -15.34 -3.40
C ARG A 258 -5.36 -16.57 -2.96
N TRP A 259 -5.92 -16.45 -1.77
CA TRP A 259 -6.83 -17.41 -1.18
C TRP A 259 -8.23 -16.82 -1.14
N ASP A 260 -9.18 -17.53 -1.74
CA ASP A 260 -10.60 -17.25 -1.64
C ASP A 260 -11.25 -18.38 -0.82
N ILE A 261 -11.75 -18.05 0.37
CA ILE A 261 -12.43 -18.97 1.27
C ILE A 261 -13.92 -18.74 1.16
N PHE A 262 -14.69 -19.76 0.78
CA PHE A 262 -16.11 -19.60 0.48
C PHE A 262 -16.89 -18.99 1.66
N GLY A 263 -17.36 -17.75 1.49
CA GLY A 263 -18.15 -17.03 2.48
C GLY A 263 -17.34 -16.32 3.56
N ARG A 264 -16.01 -16.20 3.41
CA ARG A 264 -15.09 -15.48 4.32
C ARG A 264 -14.14 -14.58 3.53
N HIS A 265 -13.43 -13.70 4.24
CA HIS A 265 -12.41 -12.82 3.69
C HIS A 265 -11.07 -13.03 4.39
N ILE A 266 -9.95 -12.79 3.71
CA ILE A 266 -8.62 -12.73 4.31
C ILE A 266 -8.04 -11.32 4.18
N ILE A 267 -7.64 -10.73 5.30
CA ILE A 267 -6.95 -9.44 5.35
C ILE A 267 -5.52 -9.63 5.82
N ASP A 268 -4.58 -9.14 5.01
CA ASP A 268 -3.16 -9.16 5.32
C ASP A 268 -2.72 -7.78 5.82
N THR A 269 -2.28 -7.71 7.08
CA THR A 269 -1.82 -6.47 7.69
C THR A 269 -0.53 -5.94 7.06
N TYR A 270 0.25 -6.79 6.40
CA TYR A 270 1.41 -6.35 5.62
C TYR A 270 0.98 -5.46 4.44
N PHE A 271 -0.11 -5.81 3.74
CA PHE A 271 -0.65 -4.96 2.67
C PHE A 271 -1.20 -3.65 3.21
N LEU A 272 -1.89 -3.68 4.36
CA LEU A 272 -2.38 -2.47 5.02
C LEU A 272 -1.24 -1.50 5.37
N LEU A 273 -0.14 -2.00 5.92
CA LEU A 273 1.05 -1.20 6.23
C LEU A 273 1.67 -0.57 4.99
N LEU A 274 1.80 -1.35 3.91
CA LEU A 274 2.33 -0.83 2.65
C LEU A 274 1.48 0.31 2.10
N ILE A 275 0.15 0.22 2.22
CA ILE A 275 -0.73 1.28 1.76
C ILE A 275 -0.64 2.51 2.67
N TYR A 276 -0.64 2.30 3.98
CA TYR A 276 -0.46 3.37 4.97
C TYR A 276 0.82 4.18 4.71
N ASP A 277 1.94 3.49 4.49
CA ASP A 277 3.26 4.12 4.38
C ASP A 277 3.49 4.88 3.06
N ILE A 278 2.61 4.74 2.05
CA ILE A 278 2.66 5.61 0.86
C ILE A 278 2.51 7.07 1.25
N SER A 279 1.55 7.34 2.14
CA SER A 279 1.18 8.68 2.56
C SER A 279 2.01 9.11 3.77
N ALA A 280 2.15 8.24 4.78
CA ALA A 280 2.90 8.57 5.99
C ALA A 280 4.41 8.71 5.71
N ARG A 281 5.02 7.75 4.99
CA ARG A 281 6.47 7.65 4.76
C ARG A 281 7.29 7.70 6.06
N GLU A 282 6.82 6.96 7.05
CA GLU A 282 7.36 6.93 8.42
C GLU A 282 7.86 5.53 8.83
N MET A 283 7.50 4.47 8.10
CA MET A 283 7.87 3.11 8.45
C MET A 283 9.34 2.80 8.11
N GLU A 284 10.10 2.39 9.13
CA GLU A 284 11.47 1.89 8.96
C GLU A 284 11.52 0.45 8.43
N SER A 285 10.60 -0.38 8.93
CA SER A 285 10.42 -1.78 8.56
C SER A 285 8.92 -2.09 8.48
N TYR A 286 8.56 -3.08 7.68
CA TYR A 286 7.17 -3.54 7.52
C TYR A 286 6.90 -4.83 8.29
N GLY A 287 7.84 -5.34 9.07
CA GLY A 287 7.60 -6.50 9.93
C GLY A 287 6.69 -6.15 11.10
N LEU A 288 5.88 -7.11 11.54
CA LEU A 288 4.85 -6.94 12.57
C LEU A 288 5.37 -6.24 13.83
N LYS A 289 6.49 -6.71 14.38
CA LYS A 289 7.09 -6.19 15.62
C LYS A 289 7.55 -4.73 15.49
N ALA A 290 8.04 -4.35 14.30
CA ALA A 290 8.41 -2.96 14.03
C ALA A 290 7.15 -2.08 13.91
N ALA A 291 6.11 -2.58 13.25
CA ALA A 291 4.83 -1.89 13.15
C ALA A 291 4.14 -1.73 14.51
N ALA A 292 4.09 -2.79 15.31
CA ALA A 292 3.50 -2.76 16.64
C ALA A 292 4.18 -1.72 17.54
N ARG A 293 5.52 -1.63 17.51
CA ARG A 293 6.25 -0.57 18.22
C ARG A 293 5.98 0.82 17.64
N HIS A 294 5.97 0.97 16.32
CA HIS A 294 5.70 2.25 15.66
C HIS A 294 4.34 2.84 16.06
N PHE A 295 3.30 1.98 16.13
CA PHE A 295 1.95 2.39 16.51
C PHE A 295 1.65 2.30 18.01
N GLY A 296 2.63 1.90 18.84
CA GLY A 296 2.41 1.73 20.28
C GLY A 296 1.43 0.60 20.66
N LEU A 297 1.31 -0.42 19.80
CA LEU A 297 0.42 -1.58 19.97
C LEU A 297 1.09 -2.75 20.70
N ALA A 298 2.41 -2.73 20.81
CA ALA A 298 3.16 -3.77 21.53
C ALA A 298 2.85 -3.72 23.04
N ALA A 299 2.56 -4.88 23.63
CA ALA A 299 2.35 -4.98 25.07
C ALA A 299 3.64 -4.67 25.85
N PRO A 300 3.56 -4.08 27.07
CA PRO A 300 4.74 -3.79 27.89
C PRO A 300 5.60 -5.02 28.20
N ASP A 301 4.99 -6.18 28.31
CA ASP A 301 5.57 -7.49 28.60
C ASP A 301 5.73 -8.38 27.35
N ARG A 302 5.68 -7.80 26.14
CA ARG A 302 5.87 -8.50 24.86
C ARG A 302 7.15 -9.33 24.86
N VAL A 303 7.02 -10.62 24.55
CA VAL A 303 8.18 -11.52 24.38
C VAL A 303 8.89 -11.19 23.06
N TYR A 304 10.22 -11.25 22.99
CA TYR A 304 10.94 -11.11 21.72
C TYR A 304 11.84 -12.32 21.50
N ILE A 305 11.67 -12.98 20.36
CA ILE A 305 12.50 -14.10 19.91
C ILE A 305 13.07 -13.70 18.55
N GLU A 306 14.40 -13.70 18.44
CA GLU A 306 15.07 -13.52 17.15
C GLU A 306 14.79 -14.73 16.25
N GLY A 307 14.60 -14.49 14.94
CA GLY A 307 14.14 -15.54 14.02
C GLY A 307 15.03 -16.79 14.02
N ASN A 308 16.35 -16.62 14.14
CA ASN A 308 17.30 -17.73 14.21
C ASN A 308 17.29 -18.51 15.54
N GLN A 309 16.57 -18.02 16.56
CA GLN A 309 16.40 -18.69 17.84
C GLN A 309 15.07 -19.46 17.94
N ILE A 310 14.15 -19.33 16.98
CA ILE A 310 12.82 -19.97 17.04
C ILE A 310 12.93 -21.49 17.21
N SER A 311 13.71 -22.17 16.36
CA SER A 311 13.94 -23.62 16.46
C SER A 311 14.50 -24.03 17.83
N ARG A 312 15.49 -23.28 18.32
CA ARG A 312 16.10 -23.54 19.64
C ARG A 312 15.09 -23.30 20.77
N ARG A 313 14.26 -22.26 20.66
CA ARG A 313 13.26 -21.94 21.68
C ARG A 313 12.18 -23.02 21.73
N PHE A 314 11.78 -23.55 20.59
CA PHE A 314 10.94 -24.74 20.52
C PHE A 314 11.55 -25.90 21.30
N ASP A 315 12.82 -26.22 21.09
CA ASP A 315 13.47 -27.37 21.75
C ASP A 315 13.70 -27.16 23.26
N THR A 316 13.82 -25.92 23.74
CA THR A 316 14.31 -25.61 25.10
C THR A 316 13.32 -24.89 26.01
N ASP A 317 12.37 -24.12 25.46
CA ASP A 317 11.42 -23.28 26.19
C ASP A 317 10.14 -23.05 25.35
N PRO A 318 9.33 -24.11 25.15
CA PRO A 318 8.13 -24.03 24.33
C PRO A 318 7.06 -23.06 24.89
N ASP A 319 7.04 -22.83 26.21
CA ASP A 319 6.12 -21.87 26.84
C ASP A 319 6.46 -20.42 26.46
N SER A 320 7.74 -20.08 26.33
CA SER A 320 8.15 -18.77 25.81
C SER A 320 7.78 -18.62 24.33
N LEU A 321 7.91 -19.68 23.52
CA LEU A 321 7.50 -19.65 22.12
C LEU A 321 5.98 -19.47 21.98
N ALA A 322 5.19 -20.19 22.78
CA ALA A 322 3.73 -20.08 22.76
C ALA A 322 3.25 -18.67 23.13
N ARG A 323 3.84 -18.05 24.17
CA ARG A 323 3.55 -16.65 24.52
C ARG A 323 3.96 -15.69 23.41
N TYR A 324 5.12 -15.91 22.79
CA TYR A 324 5.60 -15.10 21.68
C TYR A 324 4.65 -15.14 20.48
N ASN A 325 4.16 -16.33 20.10
CA ASN A 325 3.21 -16.51 19.00
C ASN A 325 1.83 -15.90 19.34
N LEU A 326 1.38 -16.04 20.60
CA LEU A 326 0.14 -15.43 21.06
C LEU A 326 0.18 -13.89 21.01
N ASP A 327 1.32 -13.29 21.32
CA ASP A 327 1.51 -11.85 21.18
C ASP A 327 1.44 -11.41 19.70
N ASP A 328 1.91 -12.23 18.75
CA ASP A 328 1.87 -11.92 17.32
C ASP A 328 0.44 -11.85 16.76
N VAL A 329 -0.43 -12.79 17.12
CA VAL A 329 -1.86 -12.69 16.75
C VAL A 329 -2.55 -11.51 17.45
N ARG A 330 -2.15 -11.17 18.68
CA ARG A 330 -2.70 -9.99 19.40
C ARG A 330 -2.31 -8.69 18.70
N GLU A 331 -1.04 -8.53 18.35
CA GLU A 331 -0.53 -7.37 17.60
C GLU A 331 -1.16 -7.29 16.20
N THR A 332 -1.38 -8.43 15.56
CA THR A 332 -2.07 -8.52 14.26
C THR A 332 -3.51 -8.01 14.34
N LEU A 333 -4.31 -8.48 15.32
CA LEU A 333 -5.68 -7.98 15.52
C LEU A 333 -5.72 -6.48 15.79
N ALA A 334 -4.79 -5.97 16.60
CA ALA A 334 -4.69 -4.56 16.95
C ALA A 334 -4.33 -3.72 15.72
N LEU A 335 -3.37 -4.17 14.93
CA LEU A 335 -2.92 -3.49 13.71
C LEU A 335 -4.00 -3.51 12.63
N SER A 336 -4.70 -4.64 12.43
CA SER A 336 -5.85 -4.72 11.54
C SER A 336 -6.96 -3.79 11.99
N ARG A 337 -7.26 -3.74 13.30
CA ARG A 337 -8.27 -2.82 13.83
C ARG A 337 -7.98 -1.36 13.52
N LEU A 338 -6.71 -0.96 13.57
CA LEU A 338 -6.28 0.40 13.24
C LEU A 338 -6.38 0.71 11.74
N LEU A 339 -5.83 -0.16 10.90
CA LEU A 339 -5.62 0.16 9.47
C LEU A 339 -6.74 -0.32 8.55
N SER A 340 -7.39 -1.43 8.88
CA SER A 340 -8.37 -2.11 8.03
C SER A 340 -9.74 -1.44 8.05
N HIS A 341 -10.08 -0.74 9.15
CA HIS A 341 -11.38 -0.09 9.34
C HIS A 341 -11.79 0.83 8.18
N SER A 342 -10.85 1.59 7.63
CA SER A 342 -11.11 2.48 6.49
C SER A 342 -11.55 1.72 5.23
N TYR A 343 -11.06 0.50 5.03
CA TYR A 343 -11.43 -0.37 3.92
C TYR A 343 -12.74 -1.09 4.19
N PHE A 344 -13.04 -1.43 5.45
CA PHE A 344 -14.35 -1.94 5.84
C PHE A 344 -15.45 -0.95 5.45
N LEU A 345 -15.30 0.34 5.81
CA LEU A 345 -16.27 1.36 5.41
C LEU A 345 -16.35 1.53 3.90
N GLN A 346 -15.21 1.57 3.20
CA GLN A 346 -15.20 1.66 1.74
C GLN A 346 -15.91 0.46 1.08
N THR A 347 -15.87 -0.73 1.68
CA THR A 347 -16.56 -1.92 1.17
C THR A 347 -18.10 -1.77 1.26
N SER A 348 -18.59 -0.92 2.16
CA SER A 348 -20.01 -0.52 2.18
C SER A 348 -20.42 0.45 1.07
N MET A 349 -19.44 1.13 0.46
CA MET A 349 -19.64 2.06 -0.64
C MET A 349 -19.45 1.37 -1.99
N PHE A 350 -18.34 0.65 -2.17
CA PHE A 350 -17.94 0.09 -3.45
C PHE A 350 -18.49 -1.33 -3.66
N PRO A 351 -18.83 -1.70 -4.91
CA PRO A 351 -19.39 -3.02 -5.24
C PRO A 351 -18.29 -4.11 -5.30
N TYR A 352 -17.47 -4.23 -4.27
CA TYR A 352 -16.40 -5.21 -4.17
C TYR A 352 -16.48 -6.00 -2.86
N SER A 353 -15.99 -7.24 -2.87
CA SER A 353 -15.70 -7.96 -1.64
C SER A 353 -14.63 -7.24 -0.82
N TYR A 354 -14.55 -7.52 0.49
CA TYR A 354 -13.62 -6.81 1.38
C TYR A 354 -12.17 -6.92 0.91
N GLN A 355 -11.73 -8.14 0.56
CA GLN A 355 -10.39 -8.39 0.02
C GLN A 355 -10.11 -7.62 -1.27
N ASN A 356 -11.11 -7.54 -2.17
CA ASN A 356 -10.98 -6.79 -3.41
C ASN A 356 -10.93 -5.28 -3.17
N CYS A 357 -11.71 -4.76 -2.21
CA CYS A 357 -11.73 -3.33 -1.90
C CYS A 357 -10.36 -2.82 -1.41
N LEU A 358 -9.62 -3.65 -0.68
CA LEU A 358 -8.26 -3.36 -0.23
C LEU A 358 -7.24 -3.27 -1.39
N ILE A 359 -7.26 -4.25 -2.30
CA ILE A 359 -6.23 -4.37 -3.35
C ILE A 359 -6.54 -3.59 -4.63
N ARG A 360 -7.78 -3.11 -4.81
CA ARG A 360 -8.18 -2.33 -5.98
C ARG A 360 -7.79 -0.87 -5.78
N GLY A 361 -7.12 -0.30 -6.79
CA GLY A 361 -6.77 1.11 -6.80
C GLY A 361 -8.00 2.02 -6.72
N ASN A 362 -7.84 3.21 -6.15
CA ASN A 362 -8.94 4.15 -5.94
C ASN A 362 -9.63 4.56 -7.25
N ALA A 363 -8.89 4.77 -8.33
CA ALA A 363 -9.46 5.07 -9.65
C ALA A 363 -10.41 3.94 -10.15
N THR A 364 -10.04 2.68 -9.91
CA THR A 364 -10.90 1.53 -10.26
C THR A 364 -12.16 1.49 -9.40
N LYS A 365 -12.04 1.81 -8.11
CA LYS A 365 -13.19 1.93 -7.19
C LYS A 365 -14.14 3.06 -7.60
N ILE A 366 -13.60 4.23 -7.97
CA ILE A 366 -14.38 5.34 -8.52
C ILE A 366 -15.10 4.89 -9.80
N ASN A 367 -14.41 4.24 -10.74
CA ASN A 367 -15.03 3.72 -11.96
C ASN A 367 -16.23 2.80 -11.65
N ALA A 368 -16.11 1.95 -10.63
CA ALA A 368 -17.15 1.02 -10.25
C ALA A 368 -18.43 1.71 -9.74
N LEU A 369 -18.33 2.89 -9.10
CA LEU A 369 -19.50 3.69 -8.74
C LEU A 369 -20.25 4.17 -9.98
N PHE A 370 -19.52 4.64 -10.99
CA PHE A 370 -20.11 5.06 -12.26
C PHE A 370 -20.74 3.87 -12.98
N LEU A 371 -20.00 2.76 -13.13
CA LEU A 371 -20.55 1.54 -13.75
C LEU A 371 -21.83 1.07 -13.05
N ARG A 372 -21.86 1.05 -11.71
CA ARG A 372 -23.05 0.67 -10.94
C ARG A 372 -24.25 1.52 -11.33
N GLU A 373 -24.09 2.83 -11.33
CA GLU A 373 -25.19 3.77 -11.55
C GLU A 373 -25.64 3.82 -13.02
N TYR A 374 -24.71 3.76 -13.97
CA TYR A 374 -25.02 3.67 -15.39
C TYR A 374 -25.78 2.38 -15.72
N LEU A 375 -25.35 1.25 -15.16
CA LEU A 375 -26.04 -0.03 -15.34
C LEU A 375 -27.44 -0.02 -14.70
N ARG A 376 -27.58 0.59 -13.51
CA ARG A 376 -28.86 0.75 -12.82
C ARG A 376 -29.86 1.56 -13.66
N GLN A 377 -29.41 2.65 -14.27
CA GLN A 377 -30.25 3.50 -15.13
C GLN A 377 -30.39 2.97 -16.56
N GLY A 378 -29.70 1.90 -16.94
CA GLY A 378 -29.74 1.35 -18.29
C GLY A 378 -29.12 2.30 -19.34
N VAL A 379 -28.05 3.00 -18.97
CA VAL A 379 -27.31 3.94 -19.82
C VAL A 379 -26.02 3.27 -20.32
N ALA A 380 -25.69 3.52 -21.58
CA ALA A 380 -24.54 3.00 -22.27
C ALA A 380 -23.25 3.53 -21.64
N ILE A 381 -22.25 2.65 -21.53
CA ILE A 381 -20.97 2.97 -20.89
C ILE A 381 -19.96 3.36 -21.96
N PRO A 382 -19.20 4.45 -21.76
CA PRO A 382 -18.17 4.86 -22.70
C PRO A 382 -16.98 3.89 -22.71
N LYS A 383 -16.24 3.86 -23.81
CA LYS A 383 -14.91 3.26 -23.84
C LYS A 383 -13.93 4.06 -23.00
N SER A 384 -12.88 3.39 -22.53
CA SER A 384 -11.83 4.10 -21.81
C SER A 384 -11.12 5.11 -22.73
N GLY A 385 -10.84 6.29 -22.18
CA GLY A 385 -10.31 7.42 -22.92
C GLY A 385 -8.93 7.16 -23.53
N ALA A 386 -8.54 8.03 -24.47
CA ALA A 386 -7.21 7.95 -25.04
C ALA A 386 -6.12 8.33 -24.03
N GLY A 387 -5.12 7.46 -23.88
CA GLY A 387 -3.92 7.82 -23.13
C GLY A 387 -3.22 9.01 -23.76
N GLY A 388 -2.64 9.85 -22.92
CA GLY A 388 -1.88 11.03 -23.33
C GLY A 388 -1.02 11.50 -22.16
N SER A 389 0.11 12.12 -22.48
CA SER A 389 0.91 12.88 -21.51
C SER A 389 0.44 14.33 -21.51
N PHE A 390 0.29 14.90 -20.33
CA PHE A 390 0.07 16.33 -20.16
C PHE A 390 1.08 16.86 -19.14
N GLU A 391 1.31 18.17 -19.17
CA GLU A 391 2.21 18.84 -18.24
C GLU A 391 1.66 18.70 -16.81
N GLY A 392 2.51 18.22 -15.89
CA GLY A 392 2.16 18.02 -14.48
C GLY A 392 2.00 19.33 -13.69
N GLY A 393 1.86 19.17 -12.37
CA GLY A 393 1.81 20.30 -11.43
C GLY A 393 3.12 21.11 -11.44
N TYR A 394 3.06 22.34 -10.92
CA TYR A 394 4.24 23.20 -10.85
C TYR A 394 5.13 22.77 -9.69
N THR A 395 6.39 22.46 -9.98
CA THR A 395 7.39 22.13 -8.97
C THR A 395 8.67 22.87 -9.29
N ASP A 396 9.26 23.50 -8.29
CA ASP A 396 10.46 24.31 -8.49
C ASP A 396 11.28 24.39 -7.21
N VAL A 397 12.60 24.60 -7.35
CA VAL A 397 13.50 24.91 -6.24
C VAL A 397 14.12 26.26 -6.55
N LEU A 398 13.72 27.26 -5.76
CA LEU A 398 14.11 28.65 -5.93
C LEU A 398 15.38 28.96 -5.12
N GLU A 399 15.57 28.28 -3.99
CA GLU A 399 16.74 28.42 -3.13
C GLU A 399 17.34 27.05 -2.76
N TYR A 400 18.66 26.93 -2.82
CA TYR A 400 19.40 25.72 -2.46
C TYR A 400 20.20 25.91 -1.18
N GLY A 401 20.35 24.83 -0.40
CA GLY A 401 21.13 24.83 0.83
C GLY A 401 20.26 25.02 2.07
N VAL A 402 20.89 25.49 3.16
CA VAL A 402 20.20 25.67 4.46
C VAL A 402 19.63 27.07 4.54
N VAL A 403 18.32 27.17 4.72
CA VAL A 403 17.56 28.42 4.82
C VAL A 403 16.57 28.35 5.99
N GLY A 404 16.23 29.49 6.59
CA GLY A 404 15.22 29.55 7.65
C GLY A 404 15.10 30.93 8.31
N PRO A 405 14.02 31.20 9.06
CA PRO A 405 12.90 30.29 9.38
C PRO A 405 12.02 29.98 8.16
N ILE A 406 11.28 28.87 8.19
CA ILE A 406 10.44 28.41 7.06
C ILE A 406 8.99 28.21 7.51
N VAL A 407 8.09 28.72 6.68
CA VAL A 407 6.65 28.47 6.72
C VAL A 407 6.29 27.60 5.51
N HIS A 408 5.45 26.60 5.74
CA HIS A 408 4.86 25.78 4.68
C HIS A 408 3.35 26.03 4.64
N CYS A 409 2.86 26.51 3.51
CA CYS A 409 1.42 26.59 3.24
C CYS A 409 1.05 25.64 2.10
N ASP A 410 -0.09 24.95 2.23
CA ASP A 410 -0.57 23.94 1.29
C ASP A 410 -2.02 24.23 0.90
N VAL A 411 -2.35 24.05 -0.38
CA VAL A 411 -3.74 24.14 -0.84
C VAL A 411 -4.47 22.84 -0.50
N ALA A 412 -5.46 22.93 0.39
CA ALA A 412 -6.22 21.77 0.85
C ALA A 412 -6.91 21.05 -0.31
N SER A 413 -6.34 19.91 -0.72
CA SER A 413 -6.82 19.11 -1.86
C SER A 413 -6.97 19.95 -3.14
N LEU A 414 -5.88 20.61 -3.58
CA LEU A 414 -5.84 21.51 -4.75
C LEU A 414 -6.73 21.07 -5.93
N TYR A 415 -6.47 19.90 -6.52
CA TYR A 415 -7.20 19.47 -7.72
C TYR A 415 -8.68 19.18 -7.47
N PRO A 416 -9.08 18.43 -6.43
CA PRO A 416 -10.48 18.34 -6.01
C PRO A 416 -11.16 19.70 -5.81
N SER A 417 -10.48 20.66 -5.19
CA SER A 417 -11.01 22.00 -4.95
C SER A 417 -11.21 22.76 -6.25
N ILE A 418 -10.27 22.68 -7.20
CA ILE A 418 -10.44 23.24 -8.55
C ILE A 418 -11.63 22.61 -9.27
N LEU A 419 -11.74 21.28 -9.28
CA LEU A 419 -12.85 20.57 -9.90
C LEU A 419 -14.21 21.05 -9.36
N ILE A 420 -14.33 21.20 -8.04
CA ILE A 420 -15.54 21.67 -7.39
C ILE A 420 -15.81 23.16 -7.66
N SER A 421 -14.83 24.04 -7.46
CA SER A 421 -15.00 25.50 -7.56
C SER A 421 -15.33 25.93 -8.99
N TYR A 422 -14.68 25.33 -9.99
CA TYR A 422 -14.91 25.64 -11.41
C TYR A 422 -16.02 24.77 -12.04
N GLN A 423 -16.71 23.93 -11.26
CA GLN A 423 -17.74 22.97 -11.73
C GLN A 423 -17.28 22.14 -12.93
N LEU A 424 -16.05 21.63 -12.90
CA LEU A 424 -15.48 20.87 -14.00
C LEU A 424 -15.83 19.38 -13.90
N THR A 425 -16.38 18.82 -14.97
CA THR A 425 -16.87 17.42 -15.01
C THR A 425 -16.38 16.71 -16.28
N PRO A 426 -16.10 15.38 -16.23
CA PRO A 426 -15.69 14.62 -17.42
C PRO A 426 -16.73 14.72 -18.55
N ALA A 427 -16.27 14.87 -19.79
CA ALA A 427 -17.15 15.00 -20.96
C ALA A 427 -18.08 13.78 -21.15
N HIS A 428 -17.62 12.59 -20.76
CA HIS A 428 -18.37 11.35 -20.90
C HIS A 428 -19.29 11.04 -19.72
N ASP A 429 -19.33 11.89 -18.69
CA ASP A 429 -20.25 11.73 -17.55
C ASP A 429 -21.64 12.32 -17.82
N SER A 430 -22.40 11.66 -18.70
CA SER A 430 -23.78 12.02 -19.04
C SER A 430 -24.77 12.03 -17.86
N LEU A 431 -24.49 11.27 -16.78
CA LEU A 431 -25.32 11.20 -15.58
C LEU A 431 -24.92 12.23 -14.50
N SER A 432 -23.88 13.05 -14.75
CA SER A 432 -23.43 14.09 -13.83
C SER A 432 -23.11 13.56 -12.42
N LEU A 433 -22.49 12.39 -12.32
CA LEU A 433 -22.16 11.72 -11.06
C LEU A 433 -20.87 12.25 -10.42
N PHE A 434 -19.94 12.75 -11.23
CA PHE A 434 -18.57 13.08 -10.80
C PHE A 434 -18.52 14.10 -9.67
N LEU A 435 -19.14 15.27 -9.86
CA LEU A 435 -19.12 16.35 -8.86
C LEU A 435 -19.94 16.03 -7.60
N PRO A 436 -21.17 15.46 -7.69
CA PRO A 436 -21.92 15.05 -6.49
C PRO A 436 -21.14 14.06 -5.61
N LEU A 437 -20.55 13.01 -6.21
CA LEU A 437 -19.73 12.04 -5.48
C LEU A 437 -18.52 12.70 -4.82
N LEU A 438 -17.82 13.56 -5.56
CA LEU A 438 -16.65 14.27 -5.04
C LEU A 438 -17.00 15.19 -3.87
N LYS A 439 -18.11 15.94 -3.97
CA LYS A 439 -18.61 16.84 -2.92
C LYS A 439 -18.97 16.04 -1.67
N GLU A 440 -19.73 14.97 -1.80
CA GLU A 440 -20.14 14.16 -0.66
C GLU A 440 -18.96 13.50 0.08
N LEU A 441 -18.03 12.89 -0.66
CA LEU A 441 -16.83 12.30 -0.06
C LEU A 441 -16.00 13.36 0.67
N ARG A 442 -15.94 14.59 0.13
CA ARG A 442 -15.28 15.73 0.77
C ARG A 442 -15.99 16.14 2.07
N GLU A 443 -17.31 16.29 2.08
CA GLU A 443 -18.06 16.62 3.29
C GLU A 443 -17.92 15.53 4.37
N PHE A 444 -17.94 14.26 3.97
CA PHE A 444 -17.67 13.14 4.87
C PHE A 444 -16.26 13.26 5.49
N ARG A 445 -15.24 13.52 4.67
CA ARG A 445 -13.87 13.73 5.15
C ARG A 445 -13.78 14.91 6.12
N LEU A 446 -14.43 16.04 5.83
CA LEU A 446 -14.41 17.22 6.70
C LEU A 446 -15.06 16.92 8.06
N THR A 447 -16.16 16.17 8.05
CA THR A 447 -16.82 15.71 9.29
C THR A 447 -15.90 14.81 10.10
N ALA A 448 -15.24 13.84 9.45
CA ALA A 448 -14.24 12.98 10.09
C ALA A 448 -13.04 13.79 10.64
N LYS A 449 -12.51 14.76 9.88
CA LYS A 449 -11.42 15.66 10.32
C LYS A 449 -11.82 16.46 11.57
N ARG A 450 -13.06 16.96 11.63
CA ARG A 450 -13.60 17.65 12.81
C ARG A 450 -13.68 16.71 14.02
N LEU A 451 -14.28 15.54 13.84
CA LEU A 451 -14.43 14.53 14.88
C LEU A 451 -13.10 14.00 15.42
N ALA A 452 -12.07 13.90 14.57
CA ALA A 452 -10.71 13.55 14.98
C ALA A 452 -10.09 14.62 15.90
N ARG A 453 -10.43 15.90 15.71
CA ARG A 453 -9.95 17.01 16.54
C ARG A 453 -10.73 17.17 17.84
N THR A 454 -12.06 17.02 17.79
CA THR A 454 -12.96 17.29 18.92
C THR A 454 -13.29 16.05 19.76
N GLY A 455 -12.93 14.85 19.30
CA GLY A 455 -13.22 13.61 20.01
C GLY A 455 -12.58 13.56 21.39
N ALA A 456 -13.36 13.28 22.43
CA ALA A 456 -12.86 13.17 23.80
C ALA A 456 -12.03 11.89 24.04
N ASP A 457 -12.36 10.82 23.33
CA ASP A 457 -11.73 9.50 23.47
C ASP A 457 -10.55 9.33 22.48
N PRO A 458 -9.33 9.00 22.95
CA PRO A 458 -8.17 8.78 22.08
C PRO A 458 -8.42 7.78 20.96
N PHE A 459 -9.07 6.65 21.26
CA PHE A 459 -9.34 5.62 20.26
C PHE A 459 -10.27 6.14 19.14
N ARG A 460 -11.32 6.88 19.50
CA ARG A 460 -12.18 7.56 18.53
C ARG A 460 -11.44 8.62 17.71
N ARG A 461 -10.50 9.35 18.29
CA ARG A 461 -9.69 10.31 17.52
C ARG A 461 -8.84 9.61 16.48
N ASP A 462 -8.13 8.55 16.86
CA ASP A 462 -7.29 7.77 15.95
C ASP A 462 -8.12 7.13 14.82
N TYR A 463 -9.31 6.63 15.18
CA TYR A 463 -10.31 6.15 14.24
C TYR A 463 -10.68 7.20 13.19
N TYR A 464 -11.12 8.39 13.62
CA TYR A 464 -11.53 9.45 12.69
C TYR A 464 -10.34 10.02 11.91
N GLN A 465 -9.15 9.98 12.50
CA GLN A 465 -7.91 10.36 11.85
C GLN A 465 -7.58 9.39 10.71
N ALA A 466 -7.67 8.07 10.93
CA ALA A 466 -7.48 7.07 9.88
C ALA A 466 -8.50 7.24 8.75
N LEU A 467 -9.77 7.53 9.09
CA LEU A 467 -10.82 7.79 8.11
C LEU A 467 -10.53 9.03 7.26
N GLN A 468 -10.26 10.19 7.87
CA GLN A 468 -10.04 11.40 7.09
C GLN A 468 -8.81 11.27 6.17
N GLN A 469 -7.78 10.53 6.57
CA GLN A 469 -6.63 10.23 5.71
C GLN A 469 -6.99 9.32 4.53
N ALA A 470 -7.68 8.19 4.78
CA ALA A 470 -8.09 7.29 3.71
C ALA A 470 -8.97 8.00 2.67
N PHE A 471 -9.90 8.83 3.13
CA PHE A 471 -10.76 9.61 2.24
C PHE A 471 -10.01 10.77 1.58
N LYS A 472 -8.98 11.38 2.18
CA LYS A 472 -8.08 12.33 1.50
C LYS A 472 -7.47 11.67 0.26
N VAL A 473 -6.96 10.46 0.40
CA VAL A 473 -6.35 9.71 -0.71
C VAL A 473 -7.40 9.37 -1.78
N LEU A 474 -8.58 8.91 -1.38
CA LEU A 474 -9.68 8.61 -2.30
C LEU A 474 -10.14 9.86 -3.09
N ILE A 475 -10.35 10.98 -2.41
CA ILE A 475 -10.75 12.27 -3.01
C ILE A 475 -9.68 12.76 -3.99
N ASN A 476 -8.41 12.77 -3.58
CA ASN A 476 -7.31 13.16 -4.47
C ASN A 476 -7.18 12.21 -5.69
N SER A 477 -7.67 10.97 -5.59
CA SER A 477 -7.69 10.02 -6.69
C SER A 477 -8.75 10.34 -7.77
N PHE A 478 -9.71 11.24 -7.53
CA PHE A 478 -10.62 11.71 -8.60
C PHE A 478 -9.87 12.43 -9.71
N TYR A 479 -8.85 13.21 -9.38
CA TYR A 479 -7.97 13.81 -10.39
C TYR A 479 -7.14 12.73 -11.12
N GLY A 480 -6.54 11.80 -10.37
CA GLY A 480 -5.79 10.68 -10.96
C GLY A 480 -6.63 9.77 -11.85
N TYR A 481 -7.93 9.66 -11.56
CA TYR A 481 -8.92 8.95 -12.38
C TYR A 481 -9.06 9.57 -13.77
N LEU A 482 -9.11 10.90 -13.87
CA LEU A 482 -9.22 11.62 -15.14
C LEU A 482 -8.03 11.35 -16.07
N GLY A 483 -6.82 11.26 -15.52
CA GLY A 483 -5.60 11.00 -16.27
C GLY A 483 -5.37 9.52 -16.64
N SER A 484 -6.26 8.61 -16.24
CA SER A 484 -6.04 7.16 -16.38
C SER A 484 -6.70 6.60 -17.65
N PRO A 485 -5.93 6.06 -18.63
CA PRO A 485 -6.51 5.49 -19.86
C PRO A 485 -7.23 4.14 -19.65
N LEU A 486 -7.22 3.62 -18.42
CA LEU A 486 -7.78 2.31 -18.08
C LEU A 486 -9.28 2.37 -17.73
N HIS A 487 -9.80 3.54 -17.40
CA HIS A 487 -11.14 3.69 -16.84
C HIS A 487 -12.10 4.35 -17.83
N ASN A 488 -13.39 4.02 -17.74
CA ASN A 488 -14.39 4.35 -18.76
C ASN A 488 -14.67 5.85 -18.87
N PHE A 489 -14.74 6.56 -17.74
CA PHE A 489 -15.09 7.99 -17.70
C PHE A 489 -13.87 8.88 -17.47
N SER A 490 -12.68 8.40 -17.84
CA SER A 490 -11.47 9.23 -17.79
C SER A 490 -11.52 10.34 -18.85
N ASP A 491 -10.86 11.45 -18.56
CA ASP A 491 -10.85 12.64 -19.39
C ASP A 491 -9.51 13.36 -19.23
N VAL A 492 -8.56 13.02 -20.11
CA VAL A 492 -7.19 13.56 -20.07
C VAL A 492 -7.17 15.06 -20.39
N ALA A 493 -8.11 15.54 -21.21
CA ALA A 493 -8.22 16.96 -21.52
C ALA A 493 -8.64 17.75 -20.28
N LEU A 494 -9.63 17.23 -19.54
CA LEU A 494 -10.02 17.80 -18.25
C LEU A 494 -8.87 17.73 -17.23
N ALA A 495 -8.15 16.62 -17.15
CA ALA A 495 -6.98 16.51 -16.26
C ALA A 495 -5.93 17.59 -16.57
N ALA A 496 -5.64 17.83 -17.86
CA ALA A 496 -4.72 18.88 -18.30
C ALA A 496 -5.21 20.28 -17.91
N GLU A 497 -6.51 20.56 -18.06
CA GLU A 497 -7.11 21.84 -17.70
C GLU A 497 -7.06 22.09 -16.18
N VAL A 498 -7.42 21.09 -15.38
CA VAL A 498 -7.29 21.15 -13.91
C VAL A 498 -5.86 21.42 -13.49
N THR A 499 -4.89 20.81 -14.17
CA THR A 499 -3.47 21.02 -13.88
C THR A 499 -3.01 22.42 -14.28
N ARG A 500 -3.48 22.95 -15.42
CA ARG A 500 -3.21 24.33 -15.85
C ARG A 500 -3.71 25.33 -14.79
N LEU A 501 -4.96 25.18 -14.35
CA LEU A 501 -5.55 26.00 -13.28
C LEU A 501 -4.79 25.86 -11.96
N GLY A 502 -4.31 24.65 -11.65
CA GLY A 502 -3.44 24.40 -10.49
C GLY A 502 -2.14 25.21 -10.56
N ARG A 503 -1.45 25.18 -11.71
CA ARG A 503 -0.23 25.98 -11.93
C ARG A 503 -0.50 27.48 -11.81
N GLU A 504 -1.62 27.96 -12.34
CA GLU A 504 -2.02 29.37 -12.22
C GLU A 504 -2.32 29.78 -10.78
N THR A 505 -2.97 28.90 -10.03
CA THR A 505 -3.24 29.11 -8.59
C THR A 505 -1.94 29.26 -7.81
N ILE A 506 -0.99 28.34 -7.99
CA ILE A 506 0.31 28.40 -7.30
C ILE A 506 1.12 29.63 -7.72
N LYS A 507 1.11 30.00 -9.01
CA LYS A 507 1.77 31.23 -9.49
C LYS A 507 1.15 32.48 -8.86
N THR A 508 -0.17 32.51 -8.70
CA THR A 508 -0.88 33.60 -8.00
C THR A 508 -0.46 33.68 -6.54
N MET A 509 -0.37 32.54 -5.85
CA MET A 509 0.10 32.48 -4.46
C MET A 509 1.56 32.97 -4.34
N LEU A 510 2.44 32.58 -5.25
CA LEU A 510 3.84 33.03 -5.27
C LEU A 510 3.95 34.54 -5.47
N ALA A 511 3.21 35.10 -6.43
CA ALA A 511 3.18 36.54 -6.67
C ALA A 511 2.70 37.29 -5.41
N TRP A 512 1.61 36.81 -4.80
CA TRP A 512 1.05 37.40 -3.58
C TRP A 512 2.03 37.39 -2.39
N LEU A 513 2.78 36.29 -2.23
CA LEU A 513 3.82 36.15 -1.20
C LEU A 513 4.99 37.09 -1.45
N LEU A 514 5.49 37.16 -2.69
CA LEU A 514 6.59 38.04 -3.08
C LEU A 514 6.24 39.53 -2.86
N GLU A 515 5.02 39.94 -3.21
CA GLU A 515 4.53 41.32 -3.00
C GLU A 515 4.54 41.74 -1.52
N ARG A 516 4.46 40.79 -0.59
CA ARG A 516 4.49 41.02 0.86
C ARG A 516 5.88 40.82 1.48
N GLY A 517 6.91 40.62 0.65
CA GLY A 517 8.29 40.46 1.10
C GLY A 517 8.61 39.09 1.67
N ALA A 518 7.81 38.07 1.38
CA ALA A 518 8.19 36.68 1.65
C ALA A 518 9.16 36.20 0.57
N GLN A 519 10.03 35.24 0.91
CA GLN A 519 10.97 34.64 -0.04
C GLN A 519 10.62 33.15 -0.23
N PRO A 520 9.95 32.78 -1.33
CA PRO A 520 9.71 31.38 -1.67
C PRO A 520 11.02 30.60 -1.86
N VAL A 521 11.06 29.37 -1.35
CA VAL A 521 12.25 28.49 -1.32
C VAL A 521 12.03 27.27 -2.23
N GLU A 522 10.91 26.58 -2.06
CA GLU A 522 10.57 25.38 -2.82
C GLU A 522 9.06 25.30 -3.02
N VAL A 523 8.66 24.84 -4.21
CA VAL A 523 7.27 24.63 -4.60
C VAL A 523 7.09 23.14 -4.90
N ASP A 524 6.13 22.50 -4.24
CA ASP A 524 5.81 21.08 -4.44
C ASP A 524 4.34 20.90 -4.82
N THR A 525 3.99 21.21 -6.07
CA THR A 525 2.66 20.97 -6.69
C THR A 525 1.49 21.75 -6.07
N ASP A 526 1.18 21.50 -4.81
CA ASP A 526 0.08 22.07 -4.02
C ASP A 526 0.58 22.90 -2.83
N GLY A 527 1.86 22.79 -2.47
CA GLY A 527 2.47 23.53 -1.37
C GLY A 527 3.61 24.48 -1.76
N ILE A 528 3.82 25.50 -0.93
CA ILE A 528 4.92 26.47 -1.04
C ILE A 528 5.65 26.54 0.32
N TYR A 529 6.95 26.26 0.29
CA TYR A 529 7.87 26.56 1.39
C TYR A 529 8.46 27.94 1.16
N PHE A 530 8.39 28.81 2.17
CA PHE A 530 8.91 30.18 2.06
C PHE A 530 9.46 30.68 3.39
N ILE A 531 10.40 31.62 3.31
CA ILE A 531 10.86 32.42 4.44
C ILE A 531 9.84 33.56 4.63
N PRO A 532 9.21 33.68 5.80
CA PRO A 532 8.24 34.74 6.05
C PRO A 532 8.94 36.11 6.09
N PRO A 533 8.22 37.21 5.77
CA PRO A 533 8.76 38.56 5.92
C PRO A 533 9.24 38.82 7.35
N SER A 534 10.27 39.65 7.54
CA SER A 534 10.83 39.93 8.88
C SER A 534 9.82 40.46 9.91
N VAL A 535 8.73 41.09 9.45
CA VAL A 535 7.63 41.58 10.30
C VAL A 535 6.69 40.47 10.80
N VAL A 536 6.72 39.30 10.14
CA VAL A 536 5.96 38.07 10.42
C VAL A 536 6.88 37.08 11.15
N ALA A 537 7.12 37.34 12.43
CA ALA A 537 8.08 36.58 13.25
C ALA A 537 7.43 35.69 14.33
N THR A 538 6.10 35.65 14.42
CA THR A 538 5.38 34.84 15.43
C THR A 538 4.40 33.88 14.75
N ALA A 539 4.07 32.79 15.44
CA ALA A 539 3.17 31.76 14.93
C ALA A 539 1.81 32.34 14.51
N GLU A 540 1.28 33.26 15.31
CA GLU A 540 -0.02 33.89 15.09
C GLU A 540 -0.01 34.79 13.84
N LYS A 541 1.11 35.49 13.61
CA LYS A 541 1.27 36.32 12.40
C LYS A 541 1.48 35.47 11.16
N GLU A 542 2.19 34.36 11.26
CA GLU A 542 2.36 33.41 10.15
C GLU A 542 1.01 32.79 9.76
N GLU A 543 0.19 32.40 10.75
CA GLU A 543 -1.16 31.92 10.51
C GLU A 543 -2.06 33.00 9.89
N LEU A 544 -1.97 34.25 10.35
CA LEU A 544 -2.70 35.37 9.76
C LEU A 544 -2.30 35.59 8.29
N LEU A 545 -1.00 35.57 7.98
CA LEU A 545 -0.50 35.72 6.60
C LEU A 545 -1.08 34.63 5.68
N VAL A 546 -1.10 33.37 6.13
CA VAL A 546 -1.66 32.26 5.34
C VAL A 546 -3.18 32.38 5.20
N ARG A 547 -3.88 32.85 6.25
CA ARG A 547 -5.32 33.12 6.17
C ARG A 547 -5.64 34.23 5.17
N GLU A 548 -4.88 35.32 5.17
CA GLU A 548 -5.03 36.41 4.19
C GLU A 548 -4.73 35.93 2.76
N LEU A 549 -3.71 35.10 2.58
CA LEU A 549 -3.43 34.45 1.30
C LEU A 549 -4.64 33.62 0.84
N SER A 550 -5.19 32.78 1.71
CA SER A 550 -6.36 31.97 1.39
C SER A 550 -7.58 32.82 1.03
N GLN A 551 -7.81 33.95 1.70
CA GLN A 551 -8.92 34.86 1.40
C GLN A 551 -8.76 35.60 0.07
N SER A 552 -7.53 35.72 -0.44
CA SER A 552 -7.25 36.34 -1.74
C SER A 552 -7.55 35.42 -2.94
N LEU A 553 -7.69 34.11 -2.70
CA LEU A 553 -7.96 33.12 -3.74
C LEU A 553 -9.48 32.97 -4.02
N PRO A 554 -9.85 32.42 -5.20
CA PRO A 554 -11.25 32.13 -5.51
C PRO A 554 -11.92 31.25 -4.44
N GLY A 555 -13.23 31.47 -4.23
CA GLY A 555 -14.02 30.71 -3.27
C GLY A 555 -13.91 29.19 -3.48
N GLY A 556 -13.71 28.46 -2.38
CA GLY A 556 -13.55 27.00 -2.37
C GLY A 556 -12.11 26.51 -2.57
N ILE A 557 -11.15 27.41 -2.82
CA ILE A 557 -9.70 27.12 -2.75
C ILE A 557 -9.18 27.61 -1.40
N GLU A 558 -8.91 26.68 -0.50
CA GLU A 558 -8.44 26.97 0.86
C GLU A 558 -6.96 26.67 1.00
N VAL A 559 -6.22 27.61 1.58
CA VAL A 559 -4.79 27.43 1.91
C VAL A 559 -4.67 27.24 3.42
N GLU A 560 -4.08 26.14 3.84
CA GLU A 560 -3.82 25.84 5.24
C GLU A 560 -2.33 26.09 5.57
N LEU A 561 -2.07 26.53 6.81
CA LEU A 561 -0.72 26.49 7.38
C LEU A 561 -0.42 25.03 7.71
N ASP A 562 0.45 24.40 6.93
CA ASP A 562 0.73 22.96 7.02
C ASP A 562 2.00 22.67 7.83
N GLY A 563 2.89 23.65 8.00
CA GLY A 563 4.08 23.46 8.83
C GLY A 563 4.87 24.73 9.14
N ARG A 564 5.59 24.68 10.26
CA ARG A 564 6.54 25.71 10.70
C ARG A 564 7.86 25.05 11.08
N TYR A 565 8.97 25.56 10.55
CA TYR A 565 10.28 24.96 10.71
C TYR A 565 11.32 26.02 11.03
N ARG A 566 12.27 25.65 11.89
CA ARG A 566 13.43 26.49 12.22
C ARG A 566 14.36 26.64 11.03
N ALA A 567 14.58 25.55 10.29
CA ALA A 567 15.44 25.52 9.12
C ALA A 567 14.97 24.44 8.14
N MET A 568 15.30 24.64 6.88
CA MET A 568 15.14 23.68 5.79
C MET A 568 16.48 23.54 5.07
N PHE A 569 16.82 22.32 4.69
CA PHE A 569 17.87 22.01 3.75
C PHE A 569 17.23 21.60 2.42
N SER A 570 17.23 22.49 1.43
CA SER A 570 16.75 22.16 0.07
C SER A 570 17.91 21.69 -0.80
N TYR A 571 17.78 20.49 -1.37
CA TYR A 571 18.86 19.85 -2.13
C TYR A 571 18.56 19.77 -3.63
N LYS A 572 17.38 19.26 -3.99
CA LYS A 572 16.85 19.11 -5.35
C LYS A 572 15.33 19.05 -5.26
N ILE A 573 14.63 19.25 -6.37
CA ILE A 573 13.17 19.11 -6.46
C ILE A 573 12.72 17.84 -5.72
N LYS A 574 11.79 17.98 -4.76
CA LYS A 574 11.23 16.90 -3.93
C LYS A 574 12.25 16.18 -3.03
N ASN A 575 13.41 16.77 -2.78
CA ASN A 575 14.47 16.24 -1.93
C ASN A 575 14.96 17.34 -0.99
N TYR A 576 14.41 17.35 0.23
CA TYR A 576 14.69 18.35 1.25
C TYR A 576 14.61 17.74 2.65
N ALA A 577 15.16 18.45 3.63
CA ALA A 577 15.01 18.11 5.05
C ALA A 577 14.56 19.33 5.85
N LEU A 578 13.80 19.11 6.91
CA LEU A 578 13.15 20.12 7.73
C LEU A 578 13.53 19.90 9.19
N LEU A 579 13.85 20.98 9.89
CA LEU A 579 14.09 20.98 11.34
C LEU A 579 12.93 21.69 12.05
N GLY A 580 12.15 20.94 12.82
CA GLY A 580 11.07 21.48 13.64
C GLY A 580 11.58 22.29 14.84
N TYR A 581 10.71 23.12 15.41
CA TYR A 581 10.99 23.84 16.66
C TYR A 581 11.10 22.91 17.88
N ASP A 582 10.58 21.69 17.79
CA ASP A 582 10.73 20.60 18.74
C ASP A 582 12.09 19.87 18.64
N GLY A 583 12.94 20.26 17.69
CA GLY A 583 14.22 19.61 17.40
C GLY A 583 14.10 18.35 16.54
N LYS A 584 12.87 17.97 16.13
CA LYS A 584 12.66 16.80 15.27
C LYS A 584 13.04 17.13 13.83
N MET A 585 13.88 16.27 13.24
CA MET A 585 14.25 16.36 11.83
C MET A 585 13.34 15.47 10.98
N THR A 586 12.83 16.02 9.88
CA THR A 586 12.07 15.27 8.87
C THR A 586 12.79 15.33 7.53
N VAL A 587 13.07 14.19 6.92
CA VAL A 587 13.69 14.11 5.59
C VAL A 587 12.63 13.69 4.56
N LYS A 588 12.65 14.31 3.39
CA LYS A 588 11.77 14.00 2.24
C LYS A 588 12.62 13.77 0.98
N GLY A 589 12.13 12.89 0.11
CA GLY A 589 12.79 12.54 -1.16
C GLY A 589 13.62 11.26 -1.14
N SER A 590 13.52 10.47 -2.21
CA SER A 590 14.25 9.20 -2.36
C SER A 590 15.76 9.39 -2.44
N GLY A 591 16.22 10.56 -2.90
CA GLY A 591 17.65 10.90 -2.98
C GLY A 591 18.32 11.11 -1.63
N LEU A 592 17.54 11.30 -0.56
CA LEU A 592 18.01 11.48 0.83
C LEU A 592 17.59 10.33 1.77
N ARG A 593 16.63 9.47 1.39
CA ARG A 593 16.10 8.36 2.23
C ARG A 593 16.21 6.97 1.62
N SER A 594 17.05 6.77 0.61
CA SER A 594 17.13 5.47 -0.08
C SER A 594 17.41 4.32 0.89
N ARG A 595 16.56 3.29 0.89
CA ARG A 595 16.76 2.07 1.69
C ARG A 595 17.73 1.08 1.03
N GLY A 596 18.07 1.29 -0.25
CA GLY A 596 18.95 0.42 -1.02
C GLY A 596 20.45 0.65 -0.80
N ILE A 597 20.82 1.64 0.01
CA ILE A 597 22.22 1.88 0.43
C ILE A 597 22.50 1.24 1.80
N GLU A 598 23.76 0.91 2.02
CA GLU A 598 24.30 0.36 3.26
C GLU A 598 23.99 1.26 4.48
N LYS A 599 23.82 0.65 5.64
CA LYS A 599 23.35 1.34 6.86
C LYS A 599 24.28 2.47 7.29
N TYR A 600 25.59 2.28 7.19
CA TYR A 600 26.57 3.31 7.57
C TYR A 600 26.49 4.56 6.68
N LEU A 601 26.27 4.43 5.37
CA LEU A 601 26.09 5.58 4.47
C LEU A 601 24.80 6.34 4.77
N ARG A 602 23.73 5.62 5.13
CA ARG A 602 22.47 6.22 5.51
C ARG A 602 22.61 7.04 6.80
N ALA A 603 23.25 6.45 7.82
CA ALA A 603 23.52 7.12 9.08
C ALA A 603 24.41 8.36 8.89
N PHE A 604 25.47 8.25 8.08
CA PHE A 604 26.33 9.38 7.75
C PHE A 604 25.58 10.51 7.03
N MET A 605 24.74 10.19 6.05
CA MET A 605 23.94 11.17 5.33
C MET A 605 22.98 11.91 6.26
N GLU A 606 22.32 11.17 7.16
CA GLU A 606 21.41 11.74 8.14
C GLU A 606 22.14 12.68 9.11
N GLU A 607 23.34 12.31 9.56
CA GLU A 607 24.17 13.14 10.44
C GLU A 607 24.64 14.44 9.75
N ILE A 608 25.08 14.37 8.48
CA ILE A 608 25.43 15.57 7.70
C ILE A 608 24.23 16.53 7.65
N ILE A 609 23.06 16.03 7.29
CA ILE A 609 21.85 16.85 7.16
C ILE A 609 21.49 17.49 8.50
N ARG A 610 21.57 16.72 9.60
CA ARG A 610 21.35 17.22 10.96
C ARG A 610 22.31 18.35 11.31
N LEU A 611 23.61 18.18 11.08
CA LEU A 611 24.62 19.21 11.33
C LEU A 611 24.40 20.46 10.47
N LEU A 612 24.08 20.30 9.20
CA LEU A 612 23.74 21.41 8.30
C LEU A 612 22.55 22.21 8.83
N LEU A 613 21.45 21.55 9.18
CA LEU A 613 20.25 22.18 9.73
C LEU A 613 20.49 22.86 11.09
N ALA A 614 21.42 22.34 11.90
CA ALA A 614 21.81 22.93 13.17
C ALA A 614 22.77 24.14 13.04
N GLY A 615 23.26 24.44 11.83
CA GLY A 615 24.30 25.46 11.60
C GLY A 615 25.71 24.99 11.99
N GLU A 616 25.90 23.69 12.16
CA GLU A 616 27.14 23.05 12.63
C GLU A 616 27.89 22.35 11.49
N GLY A 617 27.71 22.82 10.25
CA GLY A 617 28.31 22.21 9.05
C GLY A 617 29.84 22.04 9.12
N ALA A 618 30.54 22.88 9.89
CA ALA A 618 31.99 22.75 10.11
C ALA A 618 32.39 21.44 10.84
N LYS A 619 31.46 20.79 11.57
CA LYS A 619 31.70 19.51 12.23
C LYS A 619 31.64 18.32 11.27
N VAL A 620 31.14 18.49 10.04
CA VAL A 620 31.00 17.39 9.07
C VAL A 620 32.35 16.74 8.76
N GLU A 621 33.43 17.51 8.66
CA GLU A 621 34.78 16.96 8.46
C GLU A 621 35.25 16.09 9.63
N ALA A 622 34.85 16.42 10.86
CA ALA A 622 35.14 15.58 12.02
C ALA A 622 34.37 14.25 11.95
N VAL A 623 33.08 14.28 11.57
CA VAL A 623 32.27 13.07 11.39
C VAL A 623 32.79 12.22 10.23
N TYR A 624 33.18 12.83 9.11
CA TYR A 624 33.77 12.13 7.98
C TYR A 624 35.07 11.43 8.37
N ARG A 625 35.94 12.09 9.16
CA ARG A 625 37.15 11.48 9.71
C ARG A 625 36.85 10.34 10.67
N ASP A 626 35.88 10.50 11.57
CA ASP A 626 35.43 9.44 12.49
C ASP A 626 34.95 8.19 11.75
N TYR A 627 34.05 8.35 10.78
CA TYR A 627 33.55 7.23 9.97
C TYR A 627 34.67 6.57 9.15
N THR A 628 35.60 7.38 8.63
CA THR A 628 36.78 6.86 7.93
C THR A 628 37.69 6.05 8.87
N GLN A 629 37.89 6.51 10.10
CA GLN A 629 38.68 5.82 11.11
C GLN A 629 38.02 4.51 11.53
N LYS A 630 36.71 4.52 11.82
CA LYS A 630 35.91 3.32 12.13
C LYS A 630 35.96 2.27 11.04
N LEU A 631 35.97 2.68 9.77
CA LEU A 631 36.15 1.76 8.64
C LEU A 631 37.56 1.16 8.60
N ARG A 632 38.60 1.96 8.89
CA ARG A 632 40.00 1.48 8.95
C ARG A 632 40.24 0.53 10.12
N ASP A 633 39.59 0.80 11.24
CA ASP A 633 39.76 0.06 12.49
C ASP A 633 38.78 -1.11 12.60
N HIS A 634 37.98 -1.37 11.56
CA HIS A 634 37.01 -2.47 11.51
C HIS A 634 35.95 -2.42 12.63
N GLU A 635 35.60 -1.21 13.09
CA GLU A 635 34.62 -1.02 14.18
C GLU A 635 33.16 -1.19 13.74
N PHE A 636 32.88 -1.05 12.44
CA PHE A 636 31.54 -1.32 11.92
C PHE A 636 31.30 -2.82 11.85
N GLY A 637 30.33 -3.31 12.63
CA GLY A 637 29.86 -4.69 12.48
C GLY A 637 29.36 -4.93 11.05
N ILE A 638 29.57 -6.15 10.53
CA ILE A 638 29.36 -6.44 9.10
C ILE A 638 27.94 -6.13 8.61
N SER A 639 26.92 -6.23 9.48
CA SER A 639 25.54 -5.86 9.18
C SER A 639 25.34 -4.39 8.80
N TRP A 640 26.26 -3.50 9.18
CA TRP A 640 26.25 -2.09 8.80
C TRP A 640 26.76 -1.85 7.37
N LEU A 641 27.68 -2.70 6.92
CA LEU A 641 28.31 -2.66 5.60
C LEU A 641 27.60 -3.57 4.59
N ALA A 642 26.86 -4.56 5.08
CA ALA A 642 26.14 -5.51 4.26
C ALA A 642 24.98 -4.86 3.49
N LYS A 643 24.68 -5.49 2.35
CA LYS A 643 23.51 -5.23 1.54
C LYS A 643 22.64 -6.48 1.49
N SER A 644 21.33 -6.31 1.59
CA SER A 644 20.36 -7.41 1.46
C SER A 644 19.55 -7.23 0.18
N GLU A 645 19.47 -8.29 -0.62
CA GLU A 645 18.73 -8.31 -1.88
C GLU A 645 17.88 -9.59 -1.98
N THR A 646 16.66 -9.44 -2.50
CA THR A 646 15.77 -10.58 -2.79
C THR A 646 16.00 -11.07 -4.21
N LEU A 647 16.13 -12.38 -4.39
CA LEU A 647 16.22 -13.01 -5.70
C LEU A 647 14.88 -12.90 -6.43
N GLY A 648 14.77 -12.03 -7.42
CA GLY A 648 13.54 -11.82 -8.20
C GLY A 648 13.26 -12.87 -9.29
N GLU A 649 14.16 -13.85 -9.49
CA GLU A 649 13.99 -14.94 -10.47
C GLU A 649 14.82 -16.15 -10.06
N SER A 650 14.58 -17.32 -10.67
CA SER A 650 15.37 -18.53 -10.37
C SER A 650 16.80 -18.40 -10.88
N LEU A 651 17.73 -19.15 -10.28
CA LEU A 651 19.13 -19.15 -10.70
C LEU A 651 19.29 -19.61 -12.16
N ALA A 652 18.44 -20.52 -12.65
CA ALA A 652 18.44 -20.97 -14.03
C ALA A 652 18.09 -19.82 -15.00
N VAL A 653 17.00 -19.10 -14.73
CA VAL A 653 16.56 -17.97 -15.58
C VAL A 653 17.56 -16.83 -15.54
N TYR A 654 18.10 -16.52 -14.36
CA TYR A 654 19.17 -15.53 -14.22
C TYR A 654 20.39 -15.88 -15.09
N ARG A 655 20.90 -17.13 -14.99
CA ARG A 655 22.05 -17.59 -15.78
C ARG A 655 21.79 -17.52 -17.28
N GLU A 656 20.59 -17.87 -17.72
CA GLU A 656 20.20 -17.76 -19.12
C GLU A 656 20.21 -16.30 -19.60
N LYS A 657 19.61 -15.37 -18.83
CA LYS A 657 19.58 -13.94 -19.16
C LYS A 657 20.96 -13.30 -19.20
N VAL A 658 21.84 -13.66 -18.27
CA VAL A 658 23.23 -13.20 -18.25
C VAL A 658 23.99 -13.73 -19.47
N ARG A 659 23.86 -15.03 -19.79
CA ARG A 659 24.47 -15.62 -21.01
C ARG A 659 23.96 -14.98 -22.29
N ALA A 660 22.68 -14.61 -22.32
CA ALA A 660 22.06 -13.94 -23.47
C ALA A 660 22.34 -12.43 -23.53
N GLY A 661 23.13 -11.85 -22.62
CA GLY A 661 23.41 -10.41 -22.56
C GLY A 661 22.20 -9.54 -22.21
N LYS A 662 21.09 -10.14 -21.76
CA LYS A 662 19.84 -9.45 -21.41
C LYS A 662 19.84 -8.92 -19.96
N ARG A 663 20.86 -9.26 -19.17
CA ARG A 663 21.00 -8.87 -17.76
C ARG A 663 22.48 -8.82 -17.36
N ASN A 664 22.86 -7.84 -16.55
CA ASN A 664 24.20 -7.77 -15.95
C ASN A 664 24.32 -8.71 -14.74
N PRO A 665 25.51 -9.28 -14.47
CA PRO A 665 25.74 -10.07 -13.27
C PRO A 665 25.47 -9.29 -11.98
N ALA A 666 24.95 -9.96 -10.96
CA ALA A 666 24.56 -9.36 -9.69
C ALA A 666 25.07 -10.21 -8.50
N ALA A 667 25.64 -9.55 -7.51
CA ALA A 667 26.31 -10.18 -6.37
C ALA A 667 25.44 -11.23 -5.65
N ALA A 668 24.18 -10.91 -5.35
CA ALA A 668 23.26 -11.83 -4.71
C ALA A 668 23.11 -13.15 -5.48
N TYR A 669 22.99 -13.10 -6.81
CA TYR A 669 22.84 -14.30 -7.64
C TYR A 669 24.14 -15.09 -7.82
N GLU A 670 25.29 -14.40 -7.85
CA GLU A 670 26.60 -15.05 -7.90
C GLU A 670 26.88 -15.81 -6.60
N ILE A 671 26.53 -15.22 -5.45
CA ILE A 671 26.60 -15.89 -4.15
C ILE A 671 25.69 -17.10 -4.12
N ALA A 672 24.42 -16.93 -4.51
CA ALA A 672 23.46 -18.02 -4.58
C ALA A 672 23.95 -19.18 -5.46
N THR A 673 24.60 -18.86 -6.58
CA THR A 673 25.12 -19.83 -7.55
C THR A 673 26.30 -20.64 -7.02
N LYS A 674 27.16 -20.04 -6.20
CA LYS A 674 28.37 -20.67 -5.63
C LYS A 674 28.08 -21.43 -4.34
N SER A 675 26.93 -21.18 -3.72
CA SER A 675 26.58 -21.83 -2.47
C SER A 675 26.24 -23.31 -2.69
N PRO A 676 26.65 -24.21 -1.78
CA PRO A 676 26.15 -25.59 -1.76
C PRO A 676 24.65 -25.65 -1.40
N ARG A 677 24.09 -24.56 -0.87
CA ARG A 677 22.65 -24.42 -0.60
C ARG A 677 21.88 -24.17 -1.90
N GLU A 678 20.77 -24.88 -2.07
CA GLU A 678 19.83 -24.58 -3.14
C GLU A 678 19.02 -23.31 -2.82
N PHE A 679 19.17 -22.28 -3.64
CA PHE A 679 18.39 -21.04 -3.57
C PHE A 679 17.29 -20.98 -4.64
N ARG A 680 16.16 -20.36 -4.30
CA ARG A 680 14.99 -20.17 -5.16
C ARG A 680 14.62 -18.68 -5.25
N ALA A 681 13.79 -18.35 -6.25
CA ALA A 681 13.23 -17.00 -6.36
C ALA A 681 12.41 -16.67 -5.10
N GLY A 682 12.61 -15.48 -4.53
CA GLY A 682 12.03 -15.06 -3.27
C GLY A 682 13.00 -15.15 -2.09
N ASP A 683 14.05 -15.97 -2.17
CA ASP A 683 15.06 -16.04 -1.11
C ASP A 683 15.82 -14.71 -1.01
N GLN A 684 16.10 -14.29 0.22
CA GLN A 684 16.88 -13.09 0.51
C GLN A 684 18.34 -13.48 0.74
N ILE A 685 19.25 -12.70 0.17
CA ILE A 685 20.68 -12.87 0.35
C ILE A 685 21.25 -11.58 0.91
N SER A 686 21.88 -11.71 2.07
CA SER A 686 22.64 -10.64 2.71
C SER A 686 24.12 -10.89 2.47
N TYR A 687 24.82 -9.90 1.94
CA TYR A 687 26.21 -10.03 1.56
C TYR A 687 27.00 -8.73 1.78
N TYR A 688 28.31 -8.86 1.85
CA TYR A 688 29.26 -7.74 1.89
C TYR A 688 30.28 -7.87 0.76
N ILE A 689 30.93 -6.76 0.43
CA ILE A 689 32.05 -6.71 -0.51
C ILE A 689 33.34 -7.01 0.23
N SER A 690 34.07 -8.03 -0.22
CA SER A 690 35.31 -8.53 0.38
C SER A 690 36.55 -8.19 -0.46
N GLY A 691 37.73 -8.44 0.11
CA GLY A 691 39.02 -8.27 -0.57
C GLY A 691 39.72 -6.95 -0.24
N ARG A 692 40.89 -6.73 -0.85
CA ARG A 692 41.81 -5.62 -0.50
C ARG A 692 42.14 -4.67 -1.65
N ARG A 693 41.63 -4.94 -2.86
CA ARG A 693 41.92 -4.07 -4.02
C ARG A 693 40.94 -2.90 -4.06
N LYS A 694 41.45 -1.72 -4.39
CA LYS A 694 40.61 -0.57 -4.72
C LYS A 694 39.95 -0.76 -6.08
N GLY A 695 38.68 -0.37 -6.21
CA GLY A 695 37.95 -0.43 -7.49
C GLY A 695 37.58 -1.85 -7.93
N VAL A 696 36.89 -2.59 -7.06
CA VAL A 696 36.44 -3.96 -7.33
C VAL A 696 35.08 -4.01 -8.01
N THR A 697 34.90 -5.01 -8.87
CA THR A 697 33.58 -5.41 -9.36
C THR A 697 32.82 -6.10 -8.23
N ALA A 698 31.69 -5.52 -7.80
CA ALA A 698 30.95 -5.96 -6.62
C ALA A 698 30.52 -7.44 -6.69
N TYR A 699 29.99 -7.89 -7.84
CA TYR A 699 29.51 -9.28 -7.98
C TYR A 699 30.64 -10.33 -7.98
N GLU A 700 31.89 -9.92 -8.24
CA GLU A 700 33.06 -10.81 -8.24
C GLU A 700 33.70 -10.89 -6.85
N ASN A 701 33.52 -9.85 -6.03
CA ASN A 701 34.20 -9.66 -4.75
C ASN A 701 33.17 -9.55 -3.62
N CYS A 702 32.21 -10.46 -3.56
CA CYS A 702 31.16 -10.48 -2.55
C CYS A 702 31.11 -11.82 -1.81
N ARG A 703 30.72 -11.77 -0.53
CA ARG A 703 30.57 -12.94 0.33
C ARG A 703 29.28 -12.86 1.17
N PRO A 704 28.62 -14.00 1.47
CA PRO A 704 27.52 -14.04 2.43
C PRO A 704 27.94 -13.46 3.78
N ILE A 705 27.04 -12.78 4.49
CA ILE A 705 27.33 -12.29 5.85
C ILE A 705 27.73 -13.40 6.82
N ALA A 706 27.23 -14.62 6.62
CA ALA A 706 27.53 -15.79 7.45
C ALA A 706 29.00 -16.23 7.34
N ASP A 707 29.67 -15.88 6.25
CA ASP A 707 31.08 -16.19 6.02
C ASP A 707 32.02 -15.15 6.65
N TYR A 708 31.47 -14.08 7.24
CA TYR A 708 32.28 -13.04 7.88
C TYR A 708 32.85 -13.54 9.20
N ASP A 709 34.18 -13.48 9.32
CA ASP A 709 34.89 -13.76 10.56
C ASP A 709 35.35 -12.44 11.21
N PRO A 710 34.74 -12.00 12.32
CA PRO A 710 35.16 -10.80 13.03
C PRO A 710 36.61 -10.85 13.53
N ALA A 711 37.20 -12.03 13.73
CA ALA A 711 38.60 -12.17 14.13
C ALA A 711 39.58 -11.98 12.96
N HIS A 712 39.10 -12.17 11.72
CA HIS A 712 39.88 -12.02 10.50
C HIS A 712 39.08 -11.22 9.45
N PRO A 713 38.81 -9.93 9.72
CA PRO A 713 37.91 -9.10 8.91
C PRO A 713 38.41 -9.02 7.46
N ASP A 714 37.64 -9.50 6.50
CA ASP A 714 38.01 -9.55 5.08
C ASP A 714 37.17 -8.61 4.19
N GLU A 715 36.35 -7.75 4.79
CA GLU A 715 35.61 -6.72 4.10
C GLU A 715 36.53 -5.72 3.41
N ASN A 716 36.08 -5.19 2.27
CA ASN A 716 36.87 -4.27 1.47
C ASN A 716 36.72 -2.84 1.97
N THR A 717 37.54 -2.48 2.97
CA THR A 717 37.56 -1.13 3.56
C THR A 717 37.70 -0.03 2.52
N ASP A 718 38.59 -0.19 1.53
CA ASP A 718 38.81 0.80 0.46
C ASP A 718 37.56 1.05 -0.40
N TYR A 719 36.80 -0.02 -0.69
CA TYR A 719 35.53 0.07 -1.41
C TYR A 719 34.50 0.89 -0.62
N TYR A 720 34.32 0.60 0.68
CA TYR A 720 33.37 1.34 1.51
C TYR A 720 33.82 2.78 1.77
N MET A 721 35.12 3.00 1.97
CA MET A 721 35.69 4.35 2.08
C MET A 721 35.48 5.17 0.81
N ASP A 722 35.60 4.57 -0.38
CA ASP A 722 35.34 5.29 -1.63
C ASP A 722 33.86 5.68 -1.75
N LYS A 723 32.92 4.81 -1.38
CA LYS A 723 31.49 5.16 -1.33
C LYS A 723 31.22 6.29 -0.33
N LEU A 724 31.84 6.24 0.86
CA LEU A 724 31.74 7.31 1.85
C LEU A 724 32.27 8.64 1.29
N LYS A 725 33.41 8.61 0.61
CA LYS A 725 34.01 9.79 -0.04
C LYS A 725 33.12 10.36 -1.14
N GLN A 726 32.53 9.51 -1.98
CA GLN A 726 31.59 9.93 -3.03
C GLN A 726 30.36 10.60 -2.42
N LEU A 727 29.83 10.05 -1.33
CA LEU A 727 28.72 10.63 -0.60
C LEU A 727 29.12 11.97 0.03
N HIS A 728 30.28 12.06 0.68
CA HIS A 728 30.78 13.31 1.24
C HIS A 728 30.95 14.40 0.17
N LYS A 729 31.58 14.08 -0.96
CA LYS A 729 31.76 14.98 -2.10
C LYS A 729 30.43 15.52 -2.64
N LYS A 730 29.36 14.71 -2.60
CA LYS A 730 28.01 15.13 -3.02
C LYS A 730 27.45 16.29 -2.18
N PHE A 731 27.86 16.39 -0.91
CA PHE A 731 27.42 17.45 0.01
C PHE A 731 28.39 18.62 0.12
N ALA A 732 29.61 18.51 -0.44
CA ALA A 732 30.68 19.52 -0.30
C ALA A 732 30.24 20.95 -0.64
N ARG A 733 29.37 21.14 -1.66
CA ARG A 733 28.87 22.47 -2.06
C ARG A 733 27.99 23.17 -1.01
N PHE A 734 27.56 22.45 0.02
CA PHE A 734 26.71 22.97 1.11
C PHE A 734 27.46 23.10 2.44
N LEU A 735 28.69 22.58 2.50
CA LEU A 735 29.53 22.74 3.67
C LEU A 735 30.08 24.17 3.67
N PRO A 736 30.27 24.79 4.85
CA PRO A 736 30.99 26.04 4.93
C PRO A 736 32.37 25.85 4.28
N GLY A 737 32.77 26.77 3.39
CA GLY A 737 34.08 26.72 2.76
C GLY A 737 35.18 26.69 3.82
N GLU A 738 36.33 26.07 3.51
CA GLU A 738 37.52 26.28 4.32
C GLU A 738 37.75 27.80 4.40
N LYS A 739 37.78 28.36 5.61
CA LYS A 739 38.25 29.74 5.79
C LYS A 739 39.64 29.78 5.17
N LEU A 740 39.77 30.49 4.04
CA LEU A 740 41.08 30.79 3.53
C LEU A 740 41.79 31.60 4.61
N LEU A 741 43.10 31.47 4.72
CA LEU A 741 43.92 32.21 5.70
C LEU A 741 43.79 33.75 5.62
N PHE A 742 42.97 34.26 4.69
CA PHE A 742 42.75 35.65 4.38
C PHE A 742 41.27 36.09 4.47
N ASP A 743 40.37 35.26 5.02
CA ASP A 743 38.97 35.64 5.35
C ASP A 743 38.80 36.07 6.83
#